data_AF-A0A944U102-F1
#
_entry.id   AF-A0A944U102-F1
#
_cell.length_a   1.000
_cell.length_b   1.000
_cell.length_c   1.000
_cell.angle_alpha   90.00
_cell.angle_beta   90.00
_cell.angle_gamma   90.00
#
_symmetry.space_group_name_H-M   'P 1'
#
loop_
_entity.id
_entity.type
_entity.pdbx_description
1 polymer ?
#
loop_
_entity_poly.entity_id
_entity_poly.type
_entity_poly.pdbx_seq_one_letter_code
_entity_poly.pdbx_strand_id
1 'polypeptide(L)'
;MRFQKKWIYWLAWMLFTSFVHIEGSVVEQLDQYPGLSPRQKGVILINEFGCVSCHTSSQNHFKPRRGPDLSGLGNRVKPEWLKGFLKTPHHVSAGATHLDFPAEVPDSEDMSRSQIENGLNHYLFSQASFEPDQNNIFEGSMQKGDALYHSIGCIVCHDASSTEKGGSWMQSVGGKYYPDTLRDFLLDPLKTHPDARMPDMHLTYDEASDLAAFFMNRVDAAMTQVFVPQAEEREKGQRLFGKLNCNACHELETQDEAATMPSLEALRLDHGCLSAREGQWPQFALSKEQKTWMHLALQSENQWTPSERIQMQLTQFNCVACHARDGIGGVSPEDDIYFTSHDPNLGEQGRLPPRLDGVGAKLNPVWLRKILVQGAKSRPYMKTRMPRFGVEVLDELMELFATVDSSLPLPDIEMPRLNDTRRAGRDLAGTKGMSCVTCHSFKGIQSGAMAAIDMSIMGQRLTHEWFHHYLAEPQRFSPGTLMPDFWPEGHSSKSEILDGNAQKQMEALWIYLSDGYSLGAPSGLYREPMRLIANEQEAVMLRRAYPGVGKRGIGVGLPHGHNYIFNADKLGLAMLWKGDFADPAGVWLSQGHGRVRPLARQQISFPVQAQWQGLDSKSAPWPEMEQRQAEQKFQGYRLDAQRVPTFLYAIDETIVEDTLKEVESKGQWTLERTLRLKTNGSSENLIFRVAVAATIQAHGASQFQVSDAFSIALTGDAEGYVVNAAEGDELRIKMSGNSHLKSITLHYQF
;
A
#
# COMPACT_ATOMS: atom_id res chain seq x y z
N MET A 1 51.05 43.23 15.71
CA MET A 1 51.56 42.20 14.77
C MET A 1 52.06 40.97 15.54
N ARG A 2 51.21 39.93 15.65
CA ARG A 2 51.51 38.51 16.00
C ARG A 2 50.26 37.87 16.65
N PHE A 3 49.13 37.77 15.97
CA PHE A 3 48.02 36.88 16.41
C PHE A 3 47.00 36.61 15.28
N GLN A 4 47.45 36.44 14.02
CA GLN A 4 46.54 36.11 12.89
C GLN A 4 47.03 35.03 11.93
N LYS A 5 48.05 34.23 12.30
CA LYS A 5 48.60 33.18 11.40
C LYS A 5 48.45 31.73 11.87
N LYS A 6 47.61 31.45 12.88
CA LYS A 6 47.36 30.06 13.36
C LYS A 6 46.00 29.45 13.00
N TRP A 7 45.08 30.22 12.40
CA TRP A 7 43.74 29.72 12.03
C TRP A 7 43.65 29.14 10.61
N ILE A 8 44.64 29.36 9.75
CA ILE A 8 44.61 28.93 8.34
C ILE A 8 45.07 27.47 8.15
N TYR A 9 45.76 26.87 9.13
CA TYR A 9 46.25 25.49 9.03
C TYR A 9 45.30 24.43 9.60
N TRP A 10 44.25 24.83 10.33
CA TRP A 10 43.23 23.90 10.84
C TRP A 10 42.06 23.69 9.86
N LEU A 11 41.75 24.66 9.01
CA LEU A 11 40.69 24.55 7.98
C LEU A 11 41.14 23.78 6.73
N ALA A 12 42.44 23.71 6.45
CA ALA A 12 42.98 22.95 5.31
C ALA A 12 43.06 21.42 5.57
N TRP A 13 42.92 20.97 6.82
CA TRP A 13 42.95 19.54 7.18
C TRP A 13 41.56 18.91 7.35
N MET A 14 40.49 19.72 7.34
CA MET A 14 39.08 19.25 7.29
C MET A 14 38.49 19.27 5.87
N LEU A 15 39.29 19.59 4.85
CA LEU A 15 38.90 19.54 3.43
C LEU A 15 39.55 18.37 2.66
N PHE A 16 40.03 17.35 3.37
CA PHE A 16 40.08 16.01 2.79
C PHE A 16 38.73 15.37 3.06
N THR A 17 37.81 15.56 2.12
CA THR A 17 36.64 14.71 1.95
C THR A 17 37.13 13.28 2.01
N SER A 18 36.88 12.62 3.13
CA SER A 18 36.83 11.16 3.14
C SER A 18 35.71 10.82 2.16
N PHE A 19 36.10 10.52 0.93
CA PHE A 19 35.22 9.94 -0.08
C PHE A 19 34.79 8.58 0.46
N VAL A 20 33.75 8.58 1.30
CA VAL A 20 32.99 7.36 1.56
C VAL A 20 32.35 7.03 0.23
N HIS A 21 32.92 6.05 -0.47
CA HIS A 21 32.18 5.36 -1.53
C HIS A 21 30.93 4.81 -0.87
N ILE A 22 29.76 5.37 -1.20
CA ILE A 22 28.49 4.76 -0.85
C ILE A 22 28.39 3.55 -1.78
N GLU A 23 28.85 2.40 -1.30
CA GLU A 23 28.71 1.11 -1.99
C GLU A 23 27.22 0.73 -1.97
N GLY A 24 26.47 1.21 -2.96
CA GLY A 24 25.11 0.74 -3.18
C GLY A 24 25.11 -0.72 -3.62
N SER A 25 24.33 -1.56 -2.96
CA SER A 25 24.22 -2.98 -3.34
C SER A 25 23.23 -3.15 -4.49
N VAL A 26 23.65 -3.92 -5.51
CA VAL A 26 22.81 -4.23 -6.69
C VAL A 26 21.61 -5.08 -6.33
N VAL A 27 21.80 -6.01 -5.39
CA VAL A 27 20.74 -6.74 -4.68
C VAL A 27 20.93 -6.41 -3.21
N GLU A 28 19.91 -5.80 -2.61
CA GLU A 28 19.98 -5.32 -1.24
C GLU A 28 20.29 -6.48 -0.27
N GLN A 29 21.28 -6.29 0.61
CA GLN A 29 21.71 -7.28 1.61
C GLN A 29 22.17 -8.65 1.06
N LEU A 30 22.56 -8.75 -0.22
CA LEU A 30 23.04 -10.02 -0.79
C LEU A 30 24.26 -10.58 -0.02
N ASP A 31 25.12 -9.69 0.48
CA ASP A 31 26.26 -9.99 1.34
C ASP A 31 25.84 -10.58 2.69
N GLN A 32 24.81 -10.01 3.31
CA GLN A 32 24.30 -10.37 4.64
C GLN A 32 23.38 -11.60 4.62
N TYR A 33 22.99 -12.08 3.44
CA TYR A 33 22.07 -13.20 3.32
C TYR A 33 22.72 -14.54 3.77
N PRO A 34 22.25 -15.17 4.87
CA PRO A 34 22.92 -16.32 5.49
C PRO A 34 22.69 -17.65 4.74
N GLY A 35 21.76 -17.67 3.77
CA GLY A 35 21.35 -18.88 3.08
C GLY A 35 22.10 -19.21 1.79
N LEU A 36 22.80 -18.24 1.18
CA LEU A 36 23.41 -18.44 -0.14
C LEU A 36 24.92 -18.64 -0.06
N SER A 37 25.41 -19.65 -0.78
CA SER A 37 26.84 -19.83 -1.02
C SER A 37 27.41 -18.70 -1.90
N PRO A 38 28.72 -18.40 -1.80
CA PRO A 38 29.39 -17.44 -2.68
C PRO A 38 29.15 -17.68 -4.18
N ARG A 39 29.04 -18.95 -4.60
CA ARG A 39 28.76 -19.30 -6.00
C ARG A 39 27.35 -18.88 -6.42
N GLN A 40 26.34 -19.14 -5.59
CA GLN A 40 24.96 -18.72 -5.84
C GLN A 40 24.85 -17.19 -5.90
N LYS A 41 25.53 -16.48 -5.00
CA LYS A 41 25.60 -15.01 -5.04
C LYS A 41 26.21 -14.51 -6.36
N GLY A 42 27.26 -15.19 -6.84
CA GLY A 42 27.88 -14.88 -8.13
C GLY A 42 26.94 -15.10 -9.33
N VAL A 43 26.14 -16.16 -9.33
CA VAL A 43 25.13 -16.41 -10.38
C VAL A 43 24.09 -15.28 -10.42
N ILE A 44 23.57 -14.87 -9.25
CA ILE A 44 22.63 -13.76 -9.15
C ILE A 44 23.24 -12.48 -9.73
N LEU A 45 24.49 -12.14 -9.36
CA LEU A 45 25.15 -10.94 -9.87
C LEU A 45 25.36 -10.98 -11.39
N ILE A 46 25.80 -12.12 -11.95
CA ILE A 46 25.99 -12.28 -13.40
C ILE A 46 24.67 -12.01 -14.16
N ASN A 47 23.55 -12.49 -13.62
CA ASN A 47 22.22 -12.25 -14.19
C ASN A 47 21.75 -10.79 -14.00
N GLU A 48 21.97 -10.19 -12.82
CA GLU A 48 21.55 -8.82 -12.53
C GLU A 48 22.32 -7.77 -13.36
N PHE A 49 23.60 -8.01 -13.64
CA PHE A 49 24.40 -7.19 -14.55
C PHE A 49 24.17 -7.51 -16.03
N GLY A 50 23.37 -8.54 -16.35
CA GLY A 50 23.04 -8.90 -17.73
C GLY A 50 24.25 -9.33 -18.56
N CYS A 51 25.25 -10.00 -17.97
CA CYS A 51 26.47 -10.37 -18.69
C CYS A 51 26.16 -11.22 -19.94
N VAL A 52 25.08 -12.00 -19.90
CA VAL A 52 24.65 -12.88 -21.00
C VAL A 52 24.09 -12.10 -22.20
N SER A 53 23.79 -10.82 -22.06
CA SER A 53 23.37 -9.96 -23.17
C SER A 53 24.50 -9.74 -24.20
N CYS A 54 25.76 -9.82 -23.76
CA CYS A 54 26.93 -9.78 -24.65
C CYS A 54 27.66 -11.13 -24.73
N HIS A 55 27.72 -11.88 -23.62
CA HIS A 55 28.46 -13.13 -23.51
C HIS A 55 27.52 -14.33 -23.63
N THR A 56 27.65 -15.11 -24.70
CA THR A 56 26.88 -16.36 -24.80
C THR A 56 27.22 -17.32 -23.65
N SER A 57 26.30 -18.22 -23.32
CA SER A 57 26.49 -19.24 -22.29
C SER A 57 25.74 -20.50 -22.68
N SER A 58 26.37 -21.65 -22.47
CA SER A 58 25.74 -22.97 -22.58
C SER A 58 24.99 -23.37 -21.31
N GLN A 59 25.24 -22.65 -20.20
CA GLN A 59 24.66 -22.93 -18.90
C GLN A 59 23.32 -22.20 -18.72
N ASN A 60 22.24 -22.97 -18.58
CA ASN A 60 20.86 -22.45 -18.54
C ASN A 60 20.54 -21.55 -17.33
N HIS A 61 21.37 -21.51 -16.30
CA HIS A 61 21.16 -20.68 -15.11
C HIS A 61 21.71 -19.26 -15.27
N PHE A 62 22.55 -19.01 -16.27
CA PHE A 62 22.89 -17.65 -16.68
C PHE A 62 21.84 -17.17 -17.68
N LYS A 63 21.15 -16.08 -17.33
CA LYS A 63 20.04 -15.52 -18.11
C LYS A 63 20.38 -14.13 -18.62
N PRO A 64 19.98 -13.77 -19.85
CA PRO A 64 20.07 -12.39 -20.31
C PRO A 64 19.10 -11.52 -19.49
N ARG A 65 19.39 -10.23 -19.43
CA ARG A 65 18.53 -9.23 -18.77
C ARG A 65 18.43 -8.01 -19.66
N ARG A 66 17.21 -7.60 -19.98
CA ARG A 66 16.98 -6.40 -20.78
C ARG A 66 17.24 -5.15 -19.96
N GLY A 67 17.78 -4.14 -20.64
CA GLY A 67 17.80 -2.78 -20.16
C GLY A 67 16.40 -2.16 -20.17
N PRO A 68 16.21 -1.02 -19.49
CA PRO A 68 14.98 -0.22 -19.59
C PRO A 68 14.60 0.08 -21.04
N ASP A 69 13.30 0.10 -21.32
CA ASP A 69 12.77 0.66 -22.56
C ASP A 69 13.14 2.15 -22.64
N LEU A 70 13.86 2.52 -23.70
CA LEU A 70 14.34 3.88 -23.95
C LEU A 70 13.40 4.66 -24.87
N SER A 71 12.35 4.03 -25.40
CA SER A 71 11.30 4.72 -26.15
C SER A 71 10.64 5.78 -25.25
N GLY A 72 10.39 6.98 -25.81
CA GLY A 72 9.81 8.07 -25.04
C GLY A 72 10.65 8.54 -23.84
N LEU A 73 11.95 8.21 -23.76
CA LEU A 73 12.78 8.55 -22.59
C LEU A 73 12.78 10.05 -22.29
N GLY A 74 12.90 10.88 -23.33
CA GLY A 74 12.87 12.34 -23.18
C GLY A 74 11.54 12.90 -22.64
N ASN A 75 10.46 12.12 -22.67
CA ASN A 75 9.19 12.50 -22.02
C ASN A 75 9.24 12.26 -20.51
N ARG A 76 10.10 11.37 -20.02
CA ARG A 76 10.05 10.81 -18.65
C ARG A 76 11.13 11.37 -17.74
N VAL A 77 12.35 11.55 -18.24
CA VAL A 77 13.49 11.92 -17.40
C VAL A 77 14.02 13.31 -17.72
N LYS A 78 14.60 13.96 -16.72
CA LYS A 78 15.20 15.28 -16.85
C LYS A 78 16.57 15.21 -17.55
N PRO A 79 16.91 16.16 -18.44
CA PRO A 79 18.15 16.15 -19.23
C PRO A 79 19.43 16.22 -18.39
N GLU A 80 19.44 16.99 -17.32
CA GLU A 80 20.55 17.08 -16.36
C GLU A 80 20.82 15.74 -15.67
N TRP A 81 19.75 14.99 -15.36
CA TRP A 81 19.88 13.66 -14.77
C TRP A 81 20.49 12.70 -15.79
N LEU A 82 19.98 12.65 -17.03
CA LEU A 82 20.52 11.74 -18.04
C LEU A 82 21.99 12.04 -18.35
N LYS A 83 22.35 13.32 -18.48
CA LYS A 83 23.73 13.74 -18.70
C LYS A 83 24.64 13.30 -17.54
N GLY A 84 24.21 13.49 -16.30
CA GLY A 84 24.94 13.00 -15.13
C GLY A 84 25.04 11.48 -15.07
N PHE A 85 23.94 10.79 -15.40
CA PHE A 85 23.84 9.34 -15.39
C PHE A 85 24.74 8.69 -16.43
N LEU A 86 24.76 9.19 -17.67
CA LEU A 86 25.68 8.71 -18.71
C LEU A 86 27.14 8.90 -18.30
N LYS A 87 27.46 10.01 -17.63
CA LYS A 87 28.82 10.29 -17.20
C LYS A 87 29.29 9.39 -16.06
N THR A 88 28.44 9.16 -15.05
CA THR A 88 28.78 8.39 -13.84
C THR A 88 27.55 7.68 -13.27
N PRO A 89 27.10 6.56 -13.86
CA PRO A 89 25.83 5.93 -13.49
C PRO A 89 25.75 5.55 -12.02
N HIS A 90 26.83 4.94 -11.51
CA HIS A 90 26.91 4.42 -10.15
C HIS A 90 27.00 5.51 -9.06
N HIS A 91 27.39 6.73 -9.43
CA HIS A 91 27.40 7.87 -8.50
C HIS A 91 26.05 8.57 -8.47
N VAL A 92 25.36 8.64 -9.62
CA VAL A 92 24.01 9.22 -9.70
C VAL A 92 22.97 8.28 -9.10
N SER A 93 23.16 6.97 -9.27
CA SER A 93 22.30 5.93 -8.71
C SER A 93 23.16 4.83 -8.10
N ALA A 94 23.28 4.87 -6.77
CA ALA A 94 23.97 3.83 -6.02
C ALA A 94 23.29 2.47 -6.27
N GLY A 95 24.07 1.43 -6.58
CA GLY A 95 23.54 0.11 -6.93
C GLY A 95 23.02 -0.02 -8.38
N ALA A 96 23.22 0.98 -9.24
CA ALA A 96 22.90 0.86 -10.66
C ALA A 96 23.63 -0.32 -11.32
N THR A 97 22.90 -1.10 -12.11
CA THR A 97 23.44 -2.22 -12.92
C THR A 97 23.98 -1.79 -14.28
N HIS A 98 23.79 -0.52 -14.65
CA HIS A 98 24.30 0.04 -15.89
C HIS A 98 25.82 0.23 -15.83
N LEU A 99 26.53 -0.11 -16.90
CA LEU A 99 27.98 0.06 -17.01
C LEU A 99 28.39 1.52 -17.23
N ASP A 100 29.60 1.89 -16.78
CA ASP A 100 30.31 3.06 -17.30
C ASP A 100 30.93 2.69 -18.65
N PHE A 101 30.61 3.47 -19.69
CA PHE A 101 31.13 3.20 -21.03
C PHE A 101 32.58 3.70 -21.15
N PRO A 102 33.41 3.02 -21.96
CA PRO A 102 34.83 3.36 -22.06
C PRO A 102 35.04 4.81 -22.51
N ALA A 103 36.14 5.42 -22.08
CA ALA A 103 36.50 6.80 -22.43
C ALA A 103 36.80 6.99 -23.92
N GLU A 104 37.05 5.89 -24.64
CA GLU A 104 37.35 5.84 -26.06
C GLU A 104 36.39 4.86 -26.74
N VAL A 105 35.82 5.25 -27.89
CA VAL A 105 34.95 4.39 -28.70
C VAL A 105 35.81 3.72 -29.78
N PRO A 106 35.71 2.40 -29.97
CA PRO A 106 36.39 1.72 -31.08
C PRO A 106 35.99 2.33 -32.43
N ASP A 107 36.98 2.65 -33.26
CA ASP A 107 36.79 3.15 -34.62
C ASP A 107 35.92 4.43 -34.74
N SER A 108 35.86 5.28 -33.71
CA SER A 108 35.36 6.65 -33.86
C SER A 108 36.53 7.58 -34.18
N GLU A 109 36.30 8.61 -35.00
CA GLU A 109 37.18 9.78 -35.10
C GLU A 109 37.51 10.32 -33.69
N ASP A 110 38.59 11.11 -33.52
CA ASP A 110 39.05 11.71 -32.25
C ASP A 110 37.93 12.48 -31.50
N MET A 111 37.01 11.76 -30.87
CA MET A 111 35.86 12.29 -30.14
C MET A 111 36.17 12.24 -28.65
N SER A 112 36.12 13.40 -28.01
CA SER A 112 36.17 13.45 -26.55
C SER A 112 34.96 12.75 -25.93
N ARG A 113 35.12 12.21 -24.72
CA ARG A 113 34.01 11.66 -23.91
C ARG A 113 32.81 12.60 -23.83
N SER A 114 33.04 13.91 -23.73
CA SER A 114 31.96 14.91 -23.71
C SER A 114 31.17 14.96 -25.02
N GLN A 115 31.79 14.72 -26.18
CA GLN A 115 31.09 14.69 -27.47
C GLN A 115 30.26 13.40 -27.62
N ILE A 116 30.77 12.28 -27.10
CA ILE A 116 30.04 11.01 -27.05
C ILE A 116 28.79 11.16 -26.17
N GLU A 117 28.97 11.65 -24.94
CA GLU A 117 27.88 11.95 -24.00
C GLU A 117 26.83 12.89 -24.62
N ASN A 118 27.28 13.93 -25.34
CA ASN A 118 26.39 14.89 -26.00
C ASN A 118 25.55 14.23 -27.11
N GLY A 119 26.20 13.48 -28.01
CA GLY A 119 25.52 12.79 -29.10
C GLY A 119 24.48 11.80 -28.58
N LEU A 120 24.86 10.95 -27.60
CA LEU A 120 23.95 10.02 -26.95
C LEU A 120 22.77 10.74 -26.29
N ASN A 121 23.03 11.83 -25.56
CA ASN A 121 21.97 12.63 -24.92
C ASN A 121 20.98 13.18 -25.96
N HIS A 122 21.46 13.71 -27.08
CA HIS A 122 20.60 14.18 -28.17
C HIS A 122 19.76 13.05 -28.79
N TYR A 123 20.35 11.90 -29.06
CA TYR A 123 19.65 10.76 -29.63
C TYR A 123 18.58 10.18 -28.67
N LEU A 124 18.90 10.02 -27.39
CA LEU A 124 17.96 9.48 -26.40
C LEU A 124 16.81 10.46 -26.11
N PHE A 125 17.06 11.77 -26.04
CA PHE A 125 15.99 12.76 -25.93
C PHE A 125 15.15 12.89 -27.20
N SER A 126 15.69 12.52 -28.36
CA SER A 126 14.91 12.50 -29.60
C SER A 126 13.85 11.41 -29.67
N GLN A 127 13.90 10.46 -28.74
CA GLN A 127 12.84 9.46 -28.56
C GLN A 127 11.58 10.07 -27.94
N ALA A 128 11.63 11.33 -27.51
CA ALA A 128 10.47 12.05 -27.00
C ALA A 128 9.38 12.16 -28.07
N SER A 129 8.14 11.85 -27.68
CA SER A 129 6.96 11.96 -28.53
C SER A 129 6.06 13.15 -28.14
N PHE A 130 6.30 13.76 -26.99
CA PHE A 130 5.64 14.97 -26.51
C PHE A 130 6.53 15.71 -25.51
N GLU A 131 6.26 17.00 -25.28
CA GLU A 131 6.96 17.76 -24.26
C GLU A 131 6.30 17.53 -22.89
N PRO A 132 7.07 17.17 -21.84
CA PRO A 132 6.53 17.01 -20.50
C PRO A 132 6.09 18.37 -19.92
N ASP A 133 4.93 18.40 -19.25
CA ASP A 133 4.45 19.61 -18.60
C ASP A 133 5.30 19.94 -17.36
N GLN A 134 6.11 20.99 -17.48
CA GLN A 134 7.01 21.44 -16.43
C GLN A 134 6.32 22.32 -15.37
N ASN A 135 5.10 22.80 -15.65
CA ASN A 135 4.35 23.72 -14.80
C ASN A 135 3.17 23.04 -14.11
N ASN A 136 3.03 21.71 -14.23
CA ASN A 136 1.90 21.01 -13.67
C ASN A 136 1.83 21.21 -12.14
N ILE A 137 0.67 21.65 -11.66
CA ILE A 137 0.40 21.77 -10.23
C ILE A 137 0.18 20.34 -9.73
N PHE A 138 1.14 19.86 -8.96
CA PHE A 138 1.11 18.50 -8.44
C PHE A 138 -0.04 18.29 -7.44
N GLU A 139 -0.91 17.31 -7.70
CA GLU A 139 -2.14 17.09 -6.91
C GLU A 139 -1.98 16.18 -5.68
N GLY A 140 -0.81 15.56 -5.46
CA GLY A 140 -0.60 14.60 -4.38
C GLY A 140 -0.16 15.20 -3.03
N SER A 141 -0.46 14.50 -1.94
CA SER A 141 -0.05 14.83 -0.56
C SER A 141 1.20 14.06 -0.14
N MET A 142 2.26 14.79 0.18
CA MET A 142 3.51 14.23 0.71
C MET A 142 3.28 13.38 1.99
N GLN A 143 2.40 13.83 2.88
CA GLN A 143 2.16 13.16 4.16
C GLN A 143 1.45 11.81 3.95
N LYS A 144 0.48 11.76 3.04
CA LYS A 144 -0.16 10.51 2.64
C LYS A 144 0.84 9.59 1.93
N GLY A 145 1.72 10.15 1.09
CA GLY A 145 2.78 9.42 0.40
C GLY A 145 3.77 8.76 1.37
N ASP A 146 4.22 9.50 2.39
CA ASP A 146 5.09 8.98 3.45
C ASP A 146 4.42 7.82 4.22
N ALA A 147 3.17 8.01 4.65
CA ALA A 147 2.41 6.96 5.34
C ALA A 147 2.21 5.71 4.46
N LEU A 148 2.00 5.92 3.15
CA LEU A 148 1.83 4.84 2.19
C LEU A 148 3.14 4.08 1.98
N TYR A 149 4.25 4.77 1.74
CA TYR A 149 5.59 4.22 1.54
C TYR A 149 5.96 3.20 2.64
N HIS A 150 5.67 3.55 3.89
CA HIS A 150 5.90 2.68 5.04
C HIS A 150 4.90 1.52 5.10
N SER A 151 3.60 1.78 4.91
CA SER A 151 2.55 0.79 5.20
C SER A 151 2.34 -0.28 4.13
N ILE A 152 2.63 0.01 2.86
CA ILE A 152 2.41 -0.95 1.75
C ILE A 152 3.61 -1.85 1.48
N GLY A 153 4.77 -1.55 2.07
CA GLY A 153 5.99 -2.37 1.99
C GLY A 153 7.10 -1.83 1.11
N CYS A 154 7.03 -0.58 0.61
CA CYS A 154 8.11 -0.01 -0.20
C CYS A 154 9.43 0.04 0.57
N ILE A 155 9.37 0.36 1.86
CA ILE A 155 10.54 0.48 2.74
C ILE A 155 11.38 -0.82 2.83
N VAL A 156 10.75 -1.98 2.65
CA VAL A 156 11.38 -3.31 2.80
C VAL A 156 12.38 -3.62 1.69
N CYS A 157 12.27 -2.98 0.53
CA CYS A 157 13.18 -3.18 -0.61
C CYS A 157 14.03 -1.94 -0.93
N HIS A 158 13.91 -0.90 -0.12
CA HIS A 158 14.48 0.40 -0.42
C HIS A 158 15.29 0.95 0.77
N ASP A 159 14.89 0.69 2.02
CA ASP A 159 15.63 1.15 3.19
C ASP A 159 16.02 0.01 4.16
N ALA A 160 16.01 -1.24 3.70
CA ALA A 160 16.15 -2.43 4.53
C ALA A 160 17.48 -2.46 5.31
N SER A 161 18.54 -1.84 4.78
CA SER A 161 19.86 -1.78 5.41
C SER A 161 20.24 -0.42 6.02
N SER A 162 19.32 0.55 6.07
CA SER A 162 19.66 1.92 6.48
C SER A 162 19.50 2.14 7.99
N THR A 163 20.56 2.62 8.65
CA THR A 163 20.44 3.16 10.02
C THR A 163 19.67 4.49 10.05
N GLU A 164 19.58 5.16 8.90
CA GLU A 164 18.73 6.31 8.63
C GLU A 164 17.75 5.96 7.50
N LYS A 165 16.52 5.57 7.86
CA LYS A 165 15.45 5.27 6.90
C LYS A 165 15.23 6.46 5.96
N GLY A 166 15.37 6.25 4.65
CA GLY A 166 15.34 7.29 3.62
C GLY A 166 16.71 7.60 3.01
N GLY A 167 17.53 6.58 2.74
CA GLY A 167 18.91 6.71 2.28
C GLY A 167 19.09 7.63 1.06
N SER A 168 20.31 8.16 0.88
CA SER A 168 20.65 9.19 -0.13
C SER A 168 20.28 8.84 -1.57
N TRP A 169 20.12 7.56 -1.88
CA TRP A 169 19.75 7.08 -3.21
C TRP A 169 18.27 7.36 -3.53
N MET A 170 17.37 7.33 -2.54
CA MET A 170 15.94 7.65 -2.74
C MET A 170 15.72 9.15 -2.96
N GLN A 171 16.59 10.00 -2.41
CA GLN A 171 16.60 11.45 -2.64
C GLN A 171 16.86 11.82 -4.13
N SER A 172 17.41 10.90 -4.93
CA SER A 172 17.71 11.12 -6.34
C SER A 172 16.52 10.95 -7.29
N VAL A 173 15.46 10.25 -6.85
CA VAL A 173 14.35 9.84 -7.74
C VAL A 173 13.55 11.05 -8.24
N GLY A 174 13.28 12.03 -7.38
CA GLY A 174 12.64 13.29 -7.79
C GLY A 174 13.54 14.17 -8.69
N GLY A 175 14.85 13.97 -8.63
CA GLY A 175 15.81 14.60 -9.54
C GLY A 175 15.83 13.94 -10.93
N LYS A 176 15.33 12.70 -11.06
CA LYS A 176 15.29 11.95 -12.31
C LYS A 176 14.06 12.25 -13.14
N TYR A 177 12.87 12.19 -12.54
CA TYR A 177 11.59 12.20 -13.26
C TYR A 177 10.88 13.55 -13.21
N TYR A 178 9.96 13.79 -14.14
CA TYR A 178 8.90 14.80 -13.98
C TYR A 178 7.78 14.26 -13.07
N PRO A 179 7.00 15.12 -12.38
CA PRO A 179 6.03 14.66 -11.39
C PRO A 179 5.01 13.64 -11.93
N ASP A 180 4.38 13.94 -13.07
CA ASP A 180 3.43 13.03 -13.72
C ASP A 180 4.06 11.72 -14.16
N THR A 181 5.27 11.80 -14.70
CA THR A 181 5.98 10.62 -15.23
C THR A 181 6.49 9.72 -14.11
N LEU A 182 6.77 10.28 -12.92
CA LEU A 182 7.07 9.51 -11.73
C LEU A 182 5.82 8.76 -11.25
N ARG A 183 4.66 9.43 -11.18
CA ARG A 183 3.39 8.77 -10.90
C ARG A 183 3.11 7.64 -11.89
N ASP A 184 3.25 7.91 -13.19
CA ASP A 184 3.00 6.92 -14.24
C ASP A 184 3.97 5.72 -14.15
N PHE A 185 5.24 5.98 -13.79
CA PHE A 185 6.19 4.92 -13.49
C PHE A 185 5.78 4.10 -12.27
N LEU A 186 5.34 4.75 -11.18
CA LEU A 186 4.89 4.06 -9.97
C LEU A 186 3.63 3.21 -10.21
N LEU A 187 2.75 3.64 -11.13
CA LEU A 187 1.55 2.89 -11.52
C LEU A 187 1.86 1.60 -12.29
N ASP A 188 2.85 1.63 -13.18
CA ASP A 188 3.26 0.45 -13.97
C ASP A 188 4.77 0.43 -14.25
N PRO A 189 5.61 0.05 -13.25
CA PRO A 189 7.06 0.03 -13.42
C PRO A 189 7.51 -0.95 -14.51
N LEU A 190 6.78 -2.05 -14.68
CA LEU A 190 7.10 -3.14 -15.61
C LEU A 190 6.94 -2.73 -17.07
N LYS A 191 6.15 -1.68 -17.36
CA LYS A 191 6.05 -1.10 -18.70
C LYS A 191 7.38 -0.56 -19.22
N THR A 192 8.17 0.06 -18.35
CA THR A 192 9.48 0.62 -18.74
C THR A 192 10.64 -0.28 -18.34
N HIS A 193 10.44 -1.17 -17.37
CA HIS A 193 11.46 -2.10 -16.89
C HIS A 193 10.91 -3.52 -16.71
N PRO A 194 10.70 -4.28 -17.81
CA PRO A 194 10.04 -5.59 -17.72
C PRO A 194 10.83 -6.64 -16.92
N ASP A 195 12.16 -6.55 -16.92
CA ASP A 195 13.07 -7.46 -16.20
C ASP A 195 13.66 -6.84 -14.92
N ALA A 196 13.14 -5.69 -14.46
CA ALA A 196 13.61 -5.10 -13.21
C ALA A 196 12.98 -5.75 -11.98
N ARG A 197 13.69 -5.62 -10.86
CA ARG A 197 13.23 -6.08 -9.54
C ARG A 197 12.06 -5.26 -8.99
N MET A 198 11.91 -3.99 -9.42
CA MET A 198 10.83 -3.12 -8.95
C MET A 198 9.49 -3.62 -9.48
N PRO A 199 8.60 -4.11 -8.61
CA PRO A 199 7.37 -4.73 -9.04
C PRO A 199 6.21 -3.72 -9.07
N ASP A 200 5.09 -4.12 -9.66
CA ASP A 200 3.83 -3.38 -9.62
C ASP A 200 3.17 -3.54 -8.23
N MET A 201 3.05 -2.44 -7.48
CA MET A 201 2.49 -2.40 -6.12
C MET A 201 0.95 -2.26 -6.09
N HIS A 202 0.29 -2.31 -7.26
CA HIS A 202 -1.14 -2.11 -7.43
C HIS A 202 -1.65 -0.81 -6.84
N LEU A 203 -0.91 0.27 -7.10
CA LEU A 203 -1.27 1.61 -6.66
C LEU A 203 -2.50 2.11 -7.43
N THR A 204 -3.36 2.85 -6.74
CA THR A 204 -4.32 3.71 -7.43
C THR A 204 -3.61 4.96 -7.96
N TYR A 205 -4.31 5.70 -8.82
CA TYR A 205 -3.81 6.98 -9.33
C TYR A 205 -3.47 7.97 -8.19
N ASP A 206 -4.36 8.09 -7.21
CA ASP A 206 -4.16 8.99 -6.06
C ASP A 206 -2.99 8.54 -5.19
N GLU A 207 -2.87 7.23 -4.94
CA GLU A 207 -1.76 6.65 -4.17
C GLU A 207 -0.40 6.87 -4.85
N ALA A 208 -0.33 6.68 -6.17
CA ALA A 208 0.87 6.94 -6.95
C ALA A 208 1.22 8.44 -6.97
N SER A 209 0.21 9.31 -6.98
CA SER A 209 0.39 10.76 -6.90
C SER A 209 0.91 11.16 -5.52
N ASP A 210 0.33 10.66 -4.43
CA ASP A 210 0.81 10.91 -3.07
C ASP A 210 2.28 10.47 -2.89
N LEU A 211 2.65 9.28 -3.40
CA LEU A 211 4.04 8.80 -3.39
C LEU A 211 4.98 9.66 -4.22
N ALA A 212 4.56 10.08 -5.42
CA ALA A 212 5.37 10.96 -6.24
C ALA A 212 5.59 12.34 -5.56
N ALA A 213 4.59 12.90 -4.86
CA ALA A 213 4.77 14.11 -4.03
C ALA A 213 5.85 13.90 -2.98
N PHE A 214 5.77 12.77 -2.29
CA PHE A 214 6.71 12.43 -1.23
C PHE A 214 8.15 12.36 -1.73
N PHE A 215 8.40 11.74 -2.88
CA PHE A 215 9.73 11.69 -3.47
C PHE A 215 10.20 13.03 -4.04
N MET A 216 9.30 13.84 -4.58
CA MET A 216 9.64 15.15 -5.14
C MET A 216 10.05 16.16 -4.08
N ASN A 217 9.44 16.14 -2.90
CA ASN A 217 9.81 17.05 -1.81
C ASN A 217 11.19 16.76 -1.19
N ARG A 218 11.82 15.63 -1.52
CA ARG A 218 13.18 15.29 -1.07
C ARG A 218 14.28 15.90 -1.94
N VAL A 219 13.94 16.77 -2.91
CA VAL A 219 14.87 17.35 -3.88
C VAL A 219 14.66 18.87 -3.99
N ASP A 220 15.73 19.65 -3.97
CA ASP A 220 15.66 21.08 -4.29
C ASP A 220 15.30 21.25 -5.77
N ALA A 221 14.08 21.71 -6.04
CA ALA A 221 13.56 21.91 -7.39
C ALA A 221 14.26 23.10 -8.08
N ALA A 222 15.40 22.87 -8.71
CA ALA A 222 15.96 23.80 -9.68
C ALA A 222 15.29 23.60 -11.05
N MET A 223 14.81 24.70 -11.64
CA MET A 223 14.10 24.71 -12.93
C MET A 223 14.92 24.06 -14.06
N THR A 224 14.28 23.16 -14.80
CA THR A 224 14.85 22.47 -15.96
C THR A 224 14.57 23.26 -17.24
N GLN A 225 15.60 23.66 -18.00
CA GLN A 225 15.38 24.14 -19.38
C GLN A 225 14.92 22.97 -20.26
N VAL A 226 13.95 23.21 -21.16
CA VAL A 226 13.57 22.24 -22.20
C VAL A 226 14.80 21.94 -23.07
N PHE A 227 15.22 20.67 -23.11
CA PHE A 227 16.31 20.23 -23.98
C PHE A 227 15.77 19.88 -25.36
N VAL A 228 16.21 20.60 -26.39
CA VAL A 228 15.78 20.39 -27.78
C VAL A 228 16.83 19.59 -28.54
N PRO A 229 16.52 18.38 -29.03
CA PRO A 229 17.45 17.57 -29.80
C PRO A 229 17.86 18.20 -31.15
N GLN A 230 19.17 18.28 -31.42
CA GLN A 230 19.70 18.79 -32.69
C GLN A 230 19.88 17.65 -33.70
N ALA A 231 19.51 17.86 -34.98
CA ALA A 231 19.53 16.81 -36.01
C ALA A 231 20.90 16.14 -36.17
N GLU A 232 21.96 16.93 -36.29
CA GLU A 232 23.31 16.41 -36.49
C GLU A 232 23.80 15.57 -35.30
N GLU A 233 23.57 16.04 -34.07
CA GLU A 233 23.95 15.33 -32.86
C GLU A 233 23.12 14.07 -32.63
N ARG A 234 21.84 14.06 -33.03
CA ARG A 234 20.99 12.86 -33.01
C ARG A 234 21.54 11.74 -33.89
N GLU A 235 21.91 12.06 -35.13
CA GLU A 235 22.48 11.07 -36.05
C GLU A 235 23.83 10.53 -35.54
N LYS A 236 24.67 11.40 -34.96
CA LYS A 236 25.90 10.99 -34.30
C LYS A 236 25.61 10.05 -33.13
N GLY A 237 24.66 10.40 -32.27
CA GLY A 237 24.25 9.58 -31.13
C GLY A 237 23.71 8.21 -31.53
N GLN A 238 22.90 8.13 -32.59
CA GLN A 238 22.35 6.85 -33.08
C GLN A 238 23.46 5.88 -33.53
N ARG A 239 24.49 6.40 -34.22
CA ARG A 239 25.67 5.61 -34.61
C ARG A 239 26.48 5.19 -33.38
N LEU A 240 26.70 6.10 -32.44
CA LEU A 240 27.44 5.80 -31.20
C LEU A 240 26.73 4.74 -30.36
N PHE A 241 25.39 4.74 -30.34
CA PHE A 241 24.59 3.75 -29.60
C PHE A 241 24.86 2.31 -30.06
N GLY A 242 24.99 2.09 -31.37
CA GLY A 242 25.35 0.79 -31.94
C GLY A 242 26.82 0.43 -31.70
N LYS A 243 27.74 1.37 -31.98
CA LYS A 243 29.19 1.15 -31.77
C LYS A 243 29.59 0.87 -30.32
N LEU A 244 28.89 1.47 -29.36
CA LEU A 244 29.07 1.19 -27.92
C LEU A 244 28.34 -0.08 -27.46
N ASN A 245 27.67 -0.79 -28.37
CA ASN A 245 26.90 -2.00 -28.12
C ASN A 245 25.76 -1.79 -27.11
N CYS A 246 25.18 -0.58 -27.05
CA CYS A 246 24.06 -0.29 -26.13
C CYS A 246 22.83 -1.13 -26.46
N ASN A 247 22.67 -1.48 -27.74
CA ASN A 247 21.63 -2.36 -28.28
C ASN A 247 21.74 -3.83 -27.87
N ALA A 248 22.82 -4.25 -27.18
CA ALA A 248 22.88 -5.56 -26.55
C ALA A 248 21.89 -5.68 -25.38
N CYS A 249 21.60 -4.57 -24.70
CA CYS A 249 20.67 -4.55 -23.57
C CYS A 249 19.41 -3.71 -23.85
N HIS A 250 19.52 -2.62 -24.60
CA HIS A 250 18.41 -1.68 -24.81
C HIS A 250 17.81 -1.82 -26.21
N GLU A 251 16.50 -2.06 -26.28
CA GLU A 251 15.77 -2.14 -27.54
C GLU A 251 15.48 -0.74 -28.09
N LEU A 252 16.35 -0.25 -28.98
CA LEU A 252 16.17 1.02 -29.70
C LEU A 252 16.79 0.93 -31.10
N GLU A 253 16.24 1.67 -32.07
CA GLU A 253 16.66 1.61 -33.47
C GLU A 253 18.09 2.11 -33.70
N THR A 254 19.01 1.21 -34.06
CA THR A 254 20.40 1.56 -34.39
C THR A 254 20.84 0.94 -35.72
N GLN A 255 21.96 1.42 -36.25
CA GLN A 255 22.52 1.01 -37.54
C GLN A 255 23.34 -0.29 -37.45
N ASP A 256 23.80 -0.64 -36.25
CA ASP A 256 24.65 -1.80 -36.00
C ASP A 256 23.86 -2.93 -35.33
N GLU A 257 24.19 -4.19 -35.65
CA GLU A 257 23.71 -5.34 -34.86
C GLU A 257 24.46 -5.42 -33.53
N ALA A 258 23.84 -6.00 -32.51
CA ALA A 258 24.47 -6.16 -31.20
C ALA A 258 25.69 -7.09 -31.31
N ALA A 259 26.85 -6.57 -30.92
CA ALA A 259 28.10 -7.32 -30.92
C ALA A 259 28.08 -8.41 -29.84
N THR A 260 28.45 -9.63 -30.25
CA THR A 260 28.59 -10.78 -29.35
C THR A 260 30.06 -10.92 -28.92
N MET A 261 30.26 -11.19 -27.63
CA MET A 261 31.56 -11.40 -26.99
C MET A 261 31.83 -12.90 -26.77
N PRO A 262 33.08 -13.32 -26.47
CA PRO A 262 33.37 -14.71 -26.13
C PRO A 262 32.44 -15.25 -25.05
N SER A 263 32.14 -16.55 -25.08
CA SER A 263 31.22 -17.14 -24.12
C SER A 263 31.73 -17.00 -22.68
N LEU A 264 30.82 -17.00 -21.69
CA LEU A 264 31.17 -16.89 -20.28
C LEU A 264 32.19 -17.94 -19.84
N GLU A 265 32.12 -19.15 -20.39
CA GLU A 265 33.02 -20.27 -20.11
C GLU A 265 34.42 -20.09 -20.72
N ALA A 266 34.54 -19.28 -21.78
CA ALA A 266 35.80 -18.99 -22.45
C ALA A 266 36.48 -17.71 -21.93
N LEU A 267 35.93 -17.07 -20.88
CA LEU A 267 36.46 -15.82 -20.36
C LEU A 267 37.79 -15.97 -19.64
N ARG A 268 38.66 -15.01 -19.88
CA ARG A 268 39.88 -14.81 -19.10
C ARG A 268 39.58 -13.96 -17.87
N LEU A 269 39.52 -14.56 -16.69
CA LEU A 269 39.19 -13.84 -15.45
C LEU A 269 40.27 -12.81 -15.02
N ASP A 270 41.48 -12.90 -15.58
CA ASP A 270 42.57 -11.95 -15.35
C ASP A 270 42.55 -10.74 -16.30
N HIS A 271 41.57 -10.66 -17.21
CA HIS A 271 41.46 -9.63 -18.24
C HIS A 271 39.98 -9.25 -18.50
N GLY A 272 39.64 -7.97 -18.65
CA GLY A 272 38.25 -7.54 -18.86
C GLY A 272 37.53 -7.10 -17.58
N CYS A 273 36.19 -7.05 -17.63
CA CYS A 273 35.32 -6.43 -16.61
C CYS A 273 35.47 -7.03 -15.19
N LEU A 274 35.79 -8.33 -15.10
CA LEU A 274 36.00 -9.02 -13.82
C LEU A 274 37.45 -8.96 -13.33
N SER A 275 38.36 -8.41 -14.14
CA SER A 275 39.76 -8.24 -13.75
C SER A 275 39.94 -7.09 -12.75
N ALA A 276 41.14 -7.02 -12.16
CA ALA A 276 41.56 -5.88 -11.34
C ALA A 276 42.17 -4.73 -12.18
N ARG A 277 42.17 -4.84 -13.52
CA ARG A 277 42.81 -3.86 -14.42
C ARG A 277 41.77 -2.97 -15.07
N GLU A 278 42.17 -1.74 -15.39
CA GLU A 278 41.43 -0.86 -16.27
C GLU A 278 41.82 -1.14 -17.73
N GLY A 279 40.88 -0.92 -18.66
CA GLY A 279 41.08 -1.16 -20.08
C GLY A 279 39.90 -0.67 -20.92
N GLN A 280 39.97 -0.89 -22.24
CA GLN A 280 38.92 -0.53 -23.21
C GLN A 280 37.79 -1.58 -23.24
N TRP A 281 37.19 -1.83 -22.08
CA TRP A 281 36.01 -2.70 -21.93
C TRP A 281 34.99 -2.04 -21.01
N PRO A 282 33.71 -2.47 -21.04
CA PRO A 282 32.69 -1.98 -20.13
C PRO A 282 33.11 -2.05 -18.66
N GLN A 283 32.89 -0.98 -17.90
CA GLN A 283 33.25 -0.95 -16.48
C GLN A 283 31.99 -1.02 -15.61
N PHE A 284 31.92 -2.03 -14.76
CA PHE A 284 30.90 -2.13 -13.72
C PHE A 284 31.53 -1.78 -12.37
N ALA A 285 30.80 -1.03 -11.53
CA ALA A 285 31.21 -0.78 -10.13
C ALA A 285 31.05 -2.06 -9.29
N LEU A 286 32.02 -2.97 -9.40
CA LEU A 286 32.05 -4.25 -8.68
C LEU A 286 33.05 -4.19 -7.52
N SER A 287 32.60 -4.54 -6.32
CA SER A 287 33.48 -4.73 -5.16
C SER A 287 34.40 -5.94 -5.37
N LYS A 288 35.52 -5.99 -4.63
CA LYS A 288 36.44 -7.13 -4.66
C LYS A 288 35.75 -8.45 -4.31
N GLU A 289 34.80 -8.40 -3.37
CA GLU A 289 34.03 -9.55 -2.94
C GLU A 289 33.06 -10.02 -4.03
N GLN A 290 32.33 -9.09 -4.66
CA GLN A 290 31.43 -9.40 -5.78
C GLN A 290 32.18 -10.05 -6.94
N LYS A 291 33.36 -9.51 -7.33
CA LYS A 291 34.21 -10.13 -8.35
C LYS A 291 34.61 -11.56 -7.98
N THR A 292 34.93 -11.79 -6.70
CA THR A 292 35.28 -13.12 -6.19
C THR A 292 34.11 -14.10 -6.32
N TRP A 293 32.89 -13.69 -5.96
CA TRP A 293 31.69 -14.52 -6.12
C TRP A 293 31.41 -14.85 -7.58
N MET A 294 31.51 -13.86 -8.48
CA MET A 294 31.32 -14.07 -9.92
C MET A 294 32.38 -15.02 -10.50
N HIS A 295 33.66 -14.91 -10.08
CA HIS A 295 34.70 -15.87 -10.46
C HIS A 295 34.35 -17.30 -10.02
N LEU A 296 33.89 -17.46 -8.78
CA LEU A 296 33.50 -18.77 -8.25
C LEU A 296 32.29 -19.36 -8.99
N ALA A 297 31.35 -18.52 -9.43
CA ALA A 297 30.20 -18.93 -10.23
C ALA A 297 30.62 -19.42 -11.63
N LEU A 298 31.49 -18.68 -12.31
CA LEU A 298 31.95 -19.01 -13.67
C LEU A 298 32.79 -20.28 -13.73
N GLN A 299 33.51 -20.62 -12.65
CA GLN A 299 34.32 -21.84 -12.55
C GLN A 299 33.50 -23.09 -12.18
N SER A 300 32.21 -22.95 -11.93
CA SER A 300 31.35 -24.04 -11.48
C SER A 300 30.59 -24.65 -12.66
N GLU A 301 30.85 -25.92 -12.97
CA GLU A 301 30.01 -26.70 -13.89
C GLU A 301 28.76 -27.30 -13.23
N ASN A 302 28.44 -26.88 -11.99
CA ASN A 302 27.41 -27.51 -11.17
C ASN A 302 26.00 -27.38 -11.78
N GLN A 303 25.30 -28.52 -11.84
CA GLN A 303 23.85 -28.53 -11.96
C GLN A 303 23.25 -28.15 -10.60
N TRP A 304 22.59 -26.99 -10.54
CA TRP A 304 21.89 -26.54 -9.34
C TRP A 304 20.64 -27.37 -9.09
N THR A 305 20.44 -27.80 -7.85
CA THR A 305 19.21 -28.48 -7.45
C THR A 305 18.00 -27.54 -7.60
N PRO A 306 16.79 -28.07 -7.81
CA PRO A 306 15.58 -27.24 -7.84
C PRO A 306 15.43 -26.33 -6.62
N SER A 307 15.75 -26.81 -5.42
CA SER A 307 15.69 -26.01 -4.18
C SER A 307 16.70 -24.86 -4.17
N GLU A 308 17.93 -25.07 -4.63
CA GLU A 308 18.92 -24.00 -4.74
C GLU A 308 18.51 -22.93 -5.76
N ARG A 309 17.85 -23.34 -6.86
CA ARG A 309 17.30 -22.41 -7.86
C ARG A 309 16.16 -21.57 -7.29
N ILE A 310 15.24 -22.16 -6.53
CA ILE A 310 14.19 -21.43 -5.80
C ILE A 310 14.84 -20.38 -4.90
N GLN A 311 15.84 -20.78 -4.11
CA GLN A 311 16.49 -19.86 -3.18
C GLN A 311 17.14 -18.68 -3.90
N MET A 312 17.85 -18.93 -5.00
CA MET A 312 18.45 -17.86 -5.81
C MET A 312 17.40 -16.90 -6.37
N GLN A 313 16.29 -17.41 -6.92
CA GLN A 313 15.22 -16.56 -7.46
C GLN A 313 14.49 -15.76 -6.37
N LEU A 314 14.17 -16.40 -5.23
CA LEU A 314 13.53 -15.70 -4.11
C LEU A 314 14.41 -14.57 -3.55
N THR A 315 15.73 -14.77 -3.50
CA THR A 315 16.67 -13.71 -3.11
C THR A 315 16.80 -12.64 -4.20
N GLN A 316 16.91 -13.04 -5.48
CA GLN A 316 17.01 -12.10 -6.60
C GLN A 316 15.83 -11.12 -6.65
N PHE A 317 14.60 -11.60 -6.41
CA PHE A 317 13.40 -10.74 -6.36
C PHE A 317 13.05 -10.22 -4.96
N ASN A 318 13.96 -10.40 -4.00
CA ASN A 318 13.80 -9.97 -2.61
C ASN A 318 12.51 -10.48 -1.91
N CYS A 319 11.94 -11.59 -2.39
CA CYS A 319 10.73 -12.18 -1.80
C CYS A 319 10.93 -12.53 -0.32
N VAL A 320 12.17 -12.90 0.02
CA VAL A 320 12.60 -13.34 1.35
C VAL A 320 12.72 -12.23 2.39
N ALA A 321 12.64 -10.96 2.00
CA ALA A 321 12.54 -9.84 2.95
C ALA A 321 11.17 -9.77 3.63
N CYS A 322 10.13 -10.25 2.94
CA CYS A 322 8.76 -10.33 3.46
C CYS A 322 8.41 -11.77 3.89
N HIS A 323 8.82 -12.75 3.09
CA HIS A 323 8.40 -14.14 3.24
C HIS A 323 9.51 -15.00 3.84
N ALA A 324 9.14 -15.89 4.76
CA ALA A 324 10.02 -16.95 5.21
C ALA A 324 9.82 -18.23 4.39
N ARG A 325 10.91 -18.93 4.08
CA ARG A 325 10.92 -20.28 3.51
C ARG A 325 12.10 -21.10 4.06
N ASP A 326 11.82 -22.30 4.53
CA ASP A 326 12.78 -23.27 5.07
C ASP A 326 13.66 -22.66 6.18
N GLY A 327 13.06 -21.76 6.98
CA GLY A 327 13.74 -21.03 8.06
C GLY A 327 14.56 -19.82 7.60
N ILE A 328 14.55 -19.49 6.30
CA ILE A 328 15.31 -18.39 5.71
C ILE A 328 14.36 -17.23 5.35
N GLY A 329 14.77 -16.01 5.66
CA GLY A 329 13.99 -14.79 5.39
C GLY A 329 12.85 -14.57 6.39
N GLY A 330 11.88 -13.76 5.96
CA GLY A 330 10.83 -13.22 6.81
C GLY A 330 11.14 -11.79 7.26
N VAL A 331 10.11 -11.16 7.81
CA VAL A 331 10.18 -9.76 8.27
C VAL A 331 11.20 -9.61 9.40
N SER A 332 12.12 -8.66 9.25
CA SER A 332 13.12 -8.32 10.26
C SER A 332 12.46 -7.70 11.50
N PRO A 333 13.05 -7.82 12.70
CA PRO A 333 12.56 -7.11 13.90
C PRO A 333 12.46 -5.58 13.69
N GLU A 334 13.36 -5.00 12.90
CA GLU A 334 13.44 -3.56 12.62
C GLU A 334 12.31 -3.06 11.70
N ASP A 335 11.81 -3.92 10.83
CA ASP A 335 10.75 -3.62 9.87
C ASP A 335 9.37 -4.06 10.34
N ASP A 336 9.27 -4.94 11.34
CA ASP A 336 8.02 -5.49 11.89
C ASP A 336 6.97 -4.41 12.20
N ILE A 337 7.43 -3.24 12.66
CA ILE A 337 6.59 -2.08 12.99
C ILE A 337 5.77 -1.54 11.81
N TYR A 338 6.17 -1.81 10.56
CA TYR A 338 5.48 -1.36 9.36
C TYR A 338 4.43 -2.35 8.86
N PHE A 339 4.54 -3.61 9.26
CA PHE A 339 3.58 -4.65 8.92
C PHE A 339 2.37 -4.56 9.82
N THR A 340 1.33 -3.87 9.33
CA THR A 340 0.10 -3.57 10.07
C THR A 340 -1.15 -4.13 9.39
N SER A 341 -2.25 -4.19 10.16
CA SER A 341 -3.53 -4.75 9.71
C SER A 341 -4.68 -3.75 9.89
N HIS A 342 -5.69 -3.86 9.02
CA HIS A 342 -7.01 -3.26 9.21
C HIS A 342 -7.87 -4.05 10.21
N ASP A 343 -7.52 -5.31 10.52
CA ASP A 343 -8.19 -6.13 11.54
C ASP A 343 -7.18 -6.64 12.57
N PRO A 344 -6.93 -5.88 13.65
CA PRO A 344 -5.96 -6.27 14.68
C PRO A 344 -6.36 -7.55 15.43
N ASN A 345 -7.61 -8.01 15.33
CA ASN A 345 -8.05 -9.22 16.02
C ASN A 345 -7.38 -10.48 15.44
N LEU A 346 -6.92 -10.43 14.18
CA LEU A 346 -6.23 -11.55 13.53
C LEU A 346 -4.78 -11.77 14.03
N GLY A 347 -4.28 -10.90 14.92
CA GLY A 347 -2.92 -11.00 15.45
C GLY A 347 -1.85 -10.94 14.37
N GLU A 348 -0.77 -11.71 14.52
CA GLU A 348 0.33 -11.77 13.56
C GLU A 348 -0.12 -12.25 12.17
N GLN A 349 -1.10 -13.16 12.09
CA GLN A 349 -1.63 -13.65 10.82
C GLN A 349 -2.37 -12.58 10.01
N GLY A 350 -2.83 -11.53 10.68
CA GLY A 350 -3.51 -10.39 10.07
C GLY A 350 -2.57 -9.36 9.47
N ARG A 351 -1.27 -9.41 9.81
CA ARG A 351 -0.31 -8.35 9.48
C ARG A 351 0.94 -8.85 8.75
N LEU A 352 1.39 -10.09 9.01
CA LEU A 352 2.61 -10.65 8.42
C LEU A 352 2.32 -11.43 7.13
N PRO A 353 3.21 -11.35 6.11
CA PRO A 353 3.11 -12.16 4.90
C PRO A 353 3.13 -13.67 5.20
N PRO A 354 2.40 -14.48 4.42
CA PRO A 354 2.37 -15.92 4.64
C PRO A 354 3.74 -16.55 4.35
N ARG A 355 4.08 -17.63 5.07
CA ARG A 355 5.26 -18.43 4.76
C ARG A 355 5.12 -19.13 3.40
N LEU A 356 6.25 -19.35 2.73
CA LEU A 356 6.33 -20.01 1.42
C LEU A 356 6.74 -21.49 1.52
N ASP A 357 6.85 -22.05 2.73
CA ASP A 357 7.07 -23.49 2.92
C ASP A 357 5.93 -24.30 2.28
N GLY A 358 6.28 -25.27 1.43
CA GLY A 358 5.29 -26.15 0.79
C GLY A 358 4.28 -25.43 -0.11
N VAL A 359 4.59 -24.21 -0.60
CA VAL A 359 3.65 -23.40 -1.38
C VAL A 359 3.20 -24.08 -2.68
N GLY A 360 4.06 -24.87 -3.32
CA GLY A 360 3.74 -25.65 -4.52
C GLY A 360 2.78 -26.80 -4.26
N ALA A 361 2.81 -27.39 -3.06
CA ALA A 361 1.83 -28.39 -2.62
C ALA A 361 0.51 -27.74 -2.17
N LYS A 362 0.57 -26.48 -1.73
CA LYS A 362 -0.55 -25.73 -1.13
C LYS A 362 -1.47 -25.08 -2.13
N LEU A 363 -0.92 -24.36 -3.09
CA LEU A 363 -1.68 -23.51 -4.01
C LEU A 363 -1.91 -24.21 -5.33
N ASN A 364 -3.12 -24.05 -5.87
CA ASN A 364 -3.37 -24.47 -7.25
C ASN A 364 -2.43 -23.69 -8.20
N PRO A 365 -1.80 -24.32 -9.21
CA PRO A 365 -0.90 -23.63 -10.14
C PRO A 365 -1.51 -22.41 -10.83
N VAL A 366 -2.80 -22.49 -11.20
CA VAL A 366 -3.53 -21.36 -11.79
C VAL A 366 -3.63 -20.20 -10.79
N TRP A 367 -3.88 -20.51 -9.52
CA TRP A 367 -3.96 -19.50 -8.47
C TRP A 367 -2.60 -18.91 -8.10
N LEU A 368 -1.54 -19.72 -8.05
CA LEU A 368 -0.17 -19.27 -7.82
C LEU A 368 0.24 -18.25 -8.89
N ARG A 369 -0.04 -18.54 -10.16
CA ARG A 369 0.15 -17.59 -11.27
C ARG A 369 -0.68 -16.33 -11.08
N LYS A 370 -1.93 -16.45 -10.64
CA LYS A 370 -2.80 -15.30 -10.36
C LYS A 370 -2.23 -14.38 -9.29
N ILE A 371 -1.56 -14.92 -8.27
CA ILE A 371 -0.90 -14.11 -7.23
C ILE A 371 0.31 -13.38 -7.82
N LEU A 372 1.25 -14.11 -8.41
CA LEU A 372 2.55 -13.56 -8.82
C LEU A 372 2.45 -12.60 -10.02
N VAL A 373 1.55 -12.90 -10.96
CA VAL A 373 1.46 -12.21 -12.26
C VAL A 373 0.25 -11.28 -12.36
N GLN A 374 -0.84 -11.55 -11.63
CA GLN A 374 -2.07 -10.75 -11.73
C GLN A 374 -2.40 -9.99 -10.44
N GLY A 375 -1.61 -10.16 -9.37
CA GLY A 375 -1.81 -9.40 -8.14
C GLY A 375 -3.02 -9.83 -7.32
N ALA A 376 -3.42 -11.09 -7.37
CA ALA A 376 -4.63 -11.55 -6.67
C ALA A 376 -4.58 -11.27 -5.16
N LYS A 377 -5.52 -10.45 -4.68
CA LYS A 377 -5.64 -10.08 -3.26
C LYS A 377 -6.59 -11.04 -2.54
N SER A 378 -6.06 -11.83 -1.61
CA SER A 378 -6.86 -12.75 -0.76
C SER A 378 -6.89 -12.36 0.72
N ARG A 379 -6.13 -11.32 1.11
CA ARG A 379 -5.96 -10.87 2.49
C ARG A 379 -6.21 -9.34 2.57
N PRO A 380 -7.46 -8.88 2.38
CA PRO A 380 -7.76 -7.45 2.33
C PRO A 380 -7.53 -6.72 3.66
N TYR A 381 -7.31 -7.45 4.75
CA TYR A 381 -6.98 -6.92 6.06
C TYR A 381 -5.49 -6.55 6.20
N MET A 382 -4.57 -7.07 5.38
CA MET A 382 -3.16 -6.68 5.44
C MET A 382 -2.94 -5.34 4.72
N LYS A 383 -2.19 -4.42 5.35
CA LYS A 383 -1.80 -3.17 4.67
C LYS A 383 -0.66 -3.39 3.67
N THR A 384 0.32 -4.21 4.04
CA THR A 384 1.41 -4.61 3.15
C THR A 384 0.85 -5.37 1.95
N ARG A 385 1.32 -5.01 0.75
CA ARG A 385 0.81 -5.58 -0.50
C ARG A 385 1.78 -6.63 -1.02
N MET A 386 1.23 -7.77 -1.44
CA MET A 386 1.97 -8.68 -2.32
C MET A 386 2.01 -8.04 -3.70
N PRO A 387 3.19 -7.74 -4.26
CA PRO A 387 3.28 -7.05 -5.53
C PRO A 387 3.21 -8.02 -6.70
N ARG A 388 3.02 -7.48 -7.90
CA ARG A 388 3.02 -8.20 -9.17
C ARG A 388 4.37 -8.07 -9.85
N PHE A 389 4.91 -9.19 -10.30
CA PHE A 389 6.19 -9.25 -11.01
C PHE A 389 6.00 -9.57 -12.50
N GLY A 390 7.06 -9.39 -13.30
CA GLY A 390 7.08 -9.75 -14.72
C GLY A 390 6.91 -11.25 -14.93
N VAL A 391 6.08 -11.63 -15.90
CA VAL A 391 5.68 -13.04 -16.16
C VAL A 391 6.87 -13.90 -16.55
N GLU A 392 7.66 -13.41 -17.51
CA GLU A 392 8.80 -14.12 -18.11
C GLU A 392 9.87 -14.49 -17.08
N VAL A 393 9.87 -13.77 -15.96
CA VAL A 393 10.88 -13.88 -14.92
C VAL A 393 10.52 -14.93 -13.86
N LEU A 394 9.23 -15.21 -13.65
CA LEU A 394 8.76 -16.10 -12.57
C LEU A 394 8.12 -17.41 -13.03
N ASP A 395 7.99 -17.67 -14.33
CA ASP A 395 7.43 -18.95 -14.82
C ASP A 395 8.25 -20.16 -14.31
N GLU A 396 9.58 -20.06 -14.33
CA GLU A 396 10.46 -21.09 -13.78
C GLU A 396 10.24 -21.31 -12.26
N LEU A 397 10.01 -20.24 -11.50
CA LEU A 397 9.80 -20.33 -10.04
C LEU A 397 8.58 -21.20 -9.71
N MET A 398 7.50 -21.04 -10.48
CA MET A 398 6.25 -21.76 -10.27
C MET A 398 6.41 -23.26 -10.54
N GLU A 399 7.13 -23.63 -11.60
CA GLU A 399 7.47 -25.02 -11.92
C GLU A 399 8.37 -25.64 -10.85
N LEU A 400 9.36 -24.88 -10.37
CA LEU A 400 10.26 -25.33 -9.31
C LEU A 400 9.50 -25.58 -8.01
N PHE A 401 8.56 -24.71 -7.62
CA PHE A 401 7.72 -24.95 -6.44
C PHE A 401 6.93 -26.25 -6.55
N ALA A 402 6.29 -26.51 -7.69
CA ALA A 402 5.55 -27.75 -7.91
C ALA A 402 6.47 -29.00 -7.89
N THR A 403 7.73 -28.84 -8.28
CA THR A 403 8.72 -29.93 -8.29
C THR A 403 9.26 -30.23 -6.88
N VAL A 404 9.56 -29.20 -6.10
CA VAL A 404 10.20 -29.32 -4.77
C VAL A 404 9.18 -29.64 -3.68
N ASP A 405 8.01 -29.00 -3.73
CA ASP A 405 7.00 -29.13 -2.68
C ASP A 405 6.16 -30.38 -2.94
N SER A 406 6.41 -31.43 -2.16
CA SER A 406 5.83 -32.76 -2.36
C SER A 406 4.30 -32.78 -2.28
N SER A 407 3.67 -33.60 -3.12
CA SER A 407 2.24 -33.93 -3.01
C SER A 407 1.94 -34.57 -1.66
N LEU A 408 0.80 -34.24 -1.07
CA LEU A 408 0.33 -34.78 0.21
C LEU A 408 -0.82 -35.77 -0.04
N PRO A 409 -0.55 -37.05 -0.35
CA PRO A 409 -1.59 -37.97 -0.81
C PRO A 409 -2.66 -38.20 0.26
N LEU A 410 -3.91 -38.20 -0.17
CA LEU A 410 -5.06 -38.57 0.67
C LEU A 410 -5.45 -40.03 0.46
N PRO A 411 -5.97 -40.71 1.50
CA PRO A 411 -6.62 -42.00 1.32
C PRO A 411 -7.93 -41.84 0.53
N ASP A 412 -8.45 -42.93 -0.05
CA ASP A 412 -9.79 -42.93 -0.63
C ASP A 412 -10.84 -42.69 0.47
N ILE A 413 -11.67 -41.66 0.30
CA ILE A 413 -12.71 -41.27 1.25
C ILE A 413 -14.08 -41.63 0.68
N GLU A 414 -14.72 -42.65 1.24
CA GLU A 414 -16.08 -43.02 0.85
C GLU A 414 -17.10 -42.01 1.40
N MET A 415 -17.80 -41.34 0.48
CA MET A 415 -18.77 -40.30 0.81
C MET A 415 -20.21 -40.71 0.49
N PRO A 416 -21.20 -40.21 1.26
CA PRO A 416 -22.62 -40.29 0.89
C PRO A 416 -22.92 -39.60 -0.44
N ARG A 417 -24.20 -39.60 -0.83
CA ARG A 417 -24.66 -38.87 -2.03
C ARG A 417 -24.22 -37.41 -1.97
N LEU A 418 -23.81 -36.88 -3.12
CA LEU A 418 -23.22 -35.54 -3.24
C LEU A 418 -24.06 -34.42 -2.57
N ASN A 419 -25.38 -34.47 -2.68
CA ASN A 419 -26.27 -33.47 -2.05
C ASN A 419 -26.25 -33.55 -0.53
N ASP A 420 -26.15 -34.75 0.04
CA ASP A 420 -26.05 -34.95 1.49
C ASP A 420 -24.68 -34.51 1.99
N THR A 421 -23.63 -34.81 1.24
CA THR A 421 -22.26 -34.35 1.50
C THR A 421 -22.15 -32.82 1.48
N ARG A 422 -22.70 -32.15 0.45
CA ARG A 422 -22.76 -30.68 0.40
C ARG A 422 -23.51 -30.08 1.58
N ARG A 423 -24.64 -30.69 1.97
CA ARG A 423 -25.41 -30.25 3.14
C ARG A 423 -24.59 -30.37 4.42
N ALA A 424 -23.91 -31.50 4.62
CA ALA A 424 -23.02 -31.72 5.75
C ALA A 424 -21.90 -30.69 5.79
N GLY A 425 -21.22 -30.42 4.67
CA GLY A 425 -20.19 -29.38 4.57
C GLY A 425 -20.70 -27.99 4.94
N ARG A 426 -21.89 -27.62 4.45
CA ARG A 426 -22.54 -26.35 4.81
C ARG A 426 -22.88 -26.25 6.29
N ASP A 427 -23.42 -27.31 6.88
CA ASP A 427 -23.75 -27.34 8.30
C ASP A 427 -22.47 -27.32 9.17
N LEU A 428 -21.40 -27.97 8.74
CA LEU A 428 -20.07 -27.93 9.39
C LEU A 428 -19.46 -26.52 9.39
N ALA A 429 -19.55 -25.81 8.25
CA ALA A 429 -19.01 -24.45 8.13
C ALA A 429 -19.79 -23.42 8.97
N GLY A 430 -21.08 -23.66 9.20
CA GLY A 430 -21.97 -22.79 9.95
C GLY A 430 -21.93 -23.01 11.47
N THR A 431 -22.82 -22.31 12.16
CA THR A 431 -22.99 -22.39 13.62
C THR A 431 -23.44 -23.74 14.17
N LYS A 432 -23.88 -24.67 13.31
CA LYS A 432 -24.23 -26.04 13.73
C LYS A 432 -22.99 -26.89 13.99
N GLY A 433 -21.95 -26.73 13.16
CA GLY A 433 -20.69 -27.43 13.29
C GLY A 433 -19.59 -26.61 13.93
N MET A 434 -18.51 -26.39 13.18
CA MET A 434 -17.25 -25.77 13.63
C MET A 434 -17.30 -24.23 13.64
N SER A 435 -18.42 -23.62 13.22
CA SER A 435 -18.63 -22.17 13.27
C SER A 435 -17.57 -21.35 12.54
N CYS A 436 -17.06 -21.84 11.40
CA CYS A 436 -16.08 -21.14 10.56
C CYS A 436 -16.52 -19.71 10.22
N VAL A 437 -17.82 -19.48 10.06
CA VAL A 437 -18.46 -18.16 9.85
C VAL A 437 -18.12 -17.09 10.91
N THR A 438 -17.69 -17.49 12.10
CA THR A 438 -17.34 -16.57 13.19
C THR A 438 -15.97 -15.92 12.96
N CYS A 439 -15.05 -16.62 12.29
CA CYS A 439 -13.69 -16.13 12.06
C CYS A 439 -13.43 -15.78 10.59
N HIS A 440 -14.10 -16.45 9.66
CA HIS A 440 -13.93 -16.26 8.23
C HIS A 440 -15.10 -15.53 7.59
N SER A 441 -14.80 -14.76 6.54
CA SER A 441 -15.82 -14.20 5.66
C SER A 441 -16.32 -15.25 4.65
N PHE A 442 -17.54 -15.07 4.15
CA PHE A 442 -18.11 -15.84 3.05
C PHE A 442 -18.77 -14.88 2.07
N LYS A 443 -18.35 -14.89 0.80
CA LYS A 443 -18.82 -14.00 -0.26
C LYS A 443 -18.65 -12.53 0.12
N GLY A 444 -17.52 -12.21 0.75
CA GLY A 444 -17.23 -10.90 1.33
C GLY A 444 -18.06 -10.52 2.57
N ILE A 445 -18.96 -11.39 3.05
CA ILE A 445 -19.79 -11.11 4.22
C ILE A 445 -19.09 -11.63 5.48
N GLN A 446 -18.91 -10.73 6.45
CA GLN A 446 -18.37 -11.03 7.77
C GLN A 446 -19.51 -11.12 8.79
N SER A 447 -19.59 -12.23 9.54
CA SER A 447 -20.61 -12.42 10.58
C SER A 447 -20.08 -12.22 12.01
N GLY A 448 -18.79 -12.49 12.25
CA GLY A 448 -18.15 -12.39 13.55
C GLY A 448 -17.24 -11.16 13.70
N ALA A 449 -16.50 -11.10 14.80
CA ALA A 449 -15.61 -9.97 15.10
C ALA A 449 -14.35 -9.93 14.23
N MET A 450 -14.00 -11.06 13.60
CA MET A 450 -12.82 -11.23 12.76
C MET A 450 -13.26 -11.49 11.32
N ALA A 451 -12.47 -11.02 10.34
CA ALA A 451 -12.60 -11.41 8.94
C ALA A 451 -11.29 -11.98 8.41
N ALA A 452 -11.00 -13.23 8.80
CA ALA A 452 -10.02 -14.03 8.10
C ALA A 452 -10.42 -14.26 6.63
N ILE A 453 -9.56 -14.96 5.90
CA ILE A 453 -9.68 -15.19 4.45
C ILE A 453 -11.08 -15.68 4.05
N ASP A 454 -11.61 -15.17 2.93
CA ASP A 454 -12.94 -15.55 2.42
C ASP A 454 -12.97 -17.03 2.06
N MET A 455 -13.85 -17.80 2.68
CA MET A 455 -13.94 -19.25 2.44
C MET A 455 -14.46 -19.60 1.05
N SER A 456 -15.08 -18.65 0.35
CA SER A 456 -15.67 -18.85 -0.98
C SER A 456 -14.62 -18.96 -2.09
N ILE A 457 -13.34 -18.75 -1.79
CA ILE A 457 -12.25 -18.91 -2.76
C ILE A 457 -11.42 -20.19 -2.52
N MET A 458 -11.73 -21.00 -1.49
CA MET A 458 -10.86 -22.11 -1.08
C MET A 458 -10.64 -23.14 -2.18
N GLY A 459 -11.70 -23.61 -2.84
CA GLY A 459 -11.59 -24.60 -3.92
C GLY A 459 -10.90 -24.09 -5.19
N GLN A 460 -10.80 -22.77 -5.37
CA GLN A 460 -10.02 -22.19 -6.49
C GLN A 460 -8.54 -22.00 -6.12
N ARG A 461 -8.28 -21.77 -4.83
CA ARG A 461 -6.98 -21.32 -4.32
C ARG A 461 -6.09 -22.47 -3.88
N LEU A 462 -6.66 -23.44 -3.17
CA LEU A 462 -5.92 -24.51 -2.52
C LEU A 462 -5.93 -25.78 -3.37
N THR A 463 -4.98 -26.66 -3.14
CA THR A 463 -5.10 -28.07 -3.52
C THR A 463 -6.01 -28.79 -2.52
N HIS A 464 -6.67 -29.86 -2.98
CA HIS A 464 -7.58 -30.67 -2.16
C HIS A 464 -6.83 -31.32 -1.00
N GLU A 465 -5.68 -31.89 -1.32
CA GLU A 465 -4.74 -32.54 -0.43
C GLU A 465 -4.30 -31.62 0.71
N TRP A 466 -3.77 -30.44 0.36
CA TRP A 466 -3.28 -29.52 1.37
C TRP A 466 -4.40 -29.01 2.27
N PHE A 467 -5.62 -28.82 1.75
CA PHE A 467 -6.77 -28.43 2.56
C PHE A 467 -7.06 -29.43 3.68
N HIS A 468 -7.07 -30.74 3.37
CA HIS A 468 -7.26 -31.80 4.38
C HIS A 468 -6.15 -31.79 5.43
N HIS A 469 -4.89 -31.76 5.00
CA HIS A 469 -3.76 -31.77 5.94
C HIS A 469 -3.70 -30.51 6.80
N TYR A 470 -4.03 -29.34 6.24
CA TYR A 470 -4.10 -28.10 7.01
C TYR A 470 -5.21 -28.14 8.06
N LEU A 471 -6.40 -28.65 7.71
CA LEU A 471 -7.51 -28.77 8.65
C LEU A 471 -7.22 -29.77 9.79
N ALA A 472 -6.48 -30.84 9.49
CA ALA A 472 -6.08 -31.83 10.48
C ALA A 472 -4.99 -31.31 11.44
N GLU A 473 -4.04 -30.50 10.96
CA GLU A 473 -2.93 -30.00 11.78
C GLU A 473 -2.59 -28.50 11.51
N PRO A 474 -3.48 -27.54 11.82
CA PRO A 474 -3.28 -26.13 11.43
C PRO A 474 -1.97 -25.52 11.93
N GLN A 475 -1.57 -25.87 13.16
CA GLN A 475 -0.34 -25.36 13.79
C GLN A 475 0.94 -25.83 13.10
N ARG A 476 0.92 -27.01 12.47
CA ARG A 476 2.07 -27.55 11.72
C ARG A 476 2.38 -26.69 10.49
N PHE A 477 1.36 -26.21 9.80
CA PHE A 477 1.48 -25.45 8.56
C PHE A 477 1.52 -23.94 8.79
N SER A 478 0.92 -23.47 9.88
CA SER A 478 0.91 -22.06 10.23
C SER A 478 1.05 -21.89 11.75
N PRO A 479 2.28 -21.94 12.28
CA PRO A 479 2.54 -21.73 13.70
C PRO A 479 1.92 -20.43 14.21
N GLY A 480 1.28 -20.47 15.38
CA GLY A 480 0.61 -19.31 15.98
C GLY A 480 -0.74 -18.96 15.36
N THR A 481 -1.31 -19.86 14.52
CA THR A 481 -2.66 -19.65 14.00
C THR A 481 -3.71 -19.67 15.10
N LEU A 482 -4.73 -18.82 14.95
CA LEU A 482 -5.91 -18.83 15.82
C LEU A 482 -6.90 -19.95 15.48
N MET A 483 -6.67 -20.65 14.37
CA MET A 483 -7.49 -21.78 13.97
C MET A 483 -7.29 -22.94 14.95
N PRO A 484 -8.38 -23.42 15.60
CA PRO A 484 -8.28 -24.54 16.54
C PRO A 484 -8.11 -25.86 15.78
N ASP A 485 -7.59 -26.85 16.49
CA ASP A 485 -7.73 -28.25 16.07
C ASP A 485 -9.17 -28.70 16.35
N PHE A 486 -9.89 -29.05 15.29
CA PHE A 486 -11.29 -29.46 15.36
C PHE A 486 -11.47 -30.98 15.47
N TRP A 487 -10.41 -31.76 15.22
CA TRP A 487 -10.46 -33.22 15.16
C TRP A 487 -9.35 -33.87 15.99
N PRO A 488 -9.29 -33.63 17.32
CA PRO A 488 -8.35 -34.33 18.17
C PRO A 488 -8.54 -35.84 18.01
N GLU A 489 -7.43 -36.56 17.83
CA GLU A 489 -7.42 -38.02 17.59
C GLU A 489 -8.26 -38.48 16.37
N GLY A 490 -8.55 -37.59 15.42
CA GLY A 490 -9.32 -37.91 14.22
C GLY A 490 -10.84 -37.91 14.41
N HIS A 491 -11.34 -37.38 15.54
CA HIS A 491 -12.76 -37.34 15.87
C HIS A 491 -13.26 -35.94 16.19
N SER A 492 -14.47 -35.65 15.71
CA SER A 492 -15.16 -34.39 15.91
C SER A 492 -16.10 -34.43 17.10
N SER A 493 -16.24 -33.31 17.82
CA SER A 493 -17.32 -33.11 18.80
C SER A 493 -18.72 -33.11 18.17
N LYS A 494 -18.82 -33.04 16.84
CA LYS A 494 -20.06 -33.04 16.05
C LYS A 494 -20.33 -34.42 15.47
N SER A 495 -20.54 -35.39 16.36
CA SER A 495 -20.78 -36.80 15.99
C SER A 495 -22.03 -37.01 15.14
N GLU A 496 -23.01 -36.11 15.23
CA GLU A 496 -24.26 -36.13 14.47
C GLU A 496 -24.08 -35.85 12.97
N ILE A 497 -22.92 -35.31 12.57
CA ILE A 497 -22.60 -35.06 11.16
C ILE A 497 -21.54 -36.09 10.74
N LEU A 498 -21.89 -37.02 9.83
CA LEU A 498 -20.96 -38.01 9.26
C LEU A 498 -20.20 -38.82 10.33
N ASP A 499 -20.90 -39.20 11.40
CA ASP A 499 -20.39 -40.00 12.53
C ASP A 499 -19.18 -39.37 13.25
N GLY A 500 -18.99 -38.06 13.11
CA GLY A 500 -17.84 -37.35 13.66
C GLY A 500 -16.50 -37.72 13.02
N ASN A 501 -16.49 -38.42 11.88
CA ASN A 501 -15.28 -38.88 11.21
C ASN A 501 -14.54 -37.71 10.55
N ALA A 502 -13.29 -37.46 10.95
CA ALA A 502 -12.52 -36.31 10.47
C ALA A 502 -12.39 -36.28 8.93
N GLN A 503 -12.00 -37.40 8.31
CA GLN A 503 -11.78 -37.44 6.87
C GLN A 503 -13.06 -37.12 6.08
N LYS A 504 -14.19 -37.73 6.47
CA LYS A 504 -15.48 -37.44 5.84
C LYS A 504 -15.94 -36.01 6.06
N GLN A 505 -15.73 -35.45 7.26
CA GLN A 505 -16.11 -34.06 7.55
C GLN A 505 -15.26 -33.03 6.78
N MET A 506 -13.95 -33.26 6.68
CA MET A 506 -13.04 -32.44 5.87
C MET A 506 -13.38 -32.52 4.38
N GLU A 507 -13.69 -33.72 3.88
CA GLU A 507 -14.11 -33.93 2.49
C GLU A 507 -15.43 -33.21 2.18
N ALA A 508 -16.39 -33.29 3.11
CA ALA A 508 -17.67 -32.58 2.97
C ALA A 508 -17.48 -31.05 2.94
N LEU A 509 -16.58 -30.52 3.77
CA LEU A 509 -16.19 -29.11 3.74
C LEU A 509 -15.56 -28.74 2.39
N TRP A 510 -14.62 -29.55 1.89
CA TRP A 510 -13.96 -29.33 0.60
C TRP A 510 -14.98 -29.26 -0.55
N ILE A 511 -15.86 -30.25 -0.66
CA ILE A 511 -16.91 -30.32 -1.69
C ILE A 511 -17.83 -29.09 -1.63
N TYR A 512 -18.25 -28.68 -0.43
CA TYR A 512 -19.09 -27.50 -0.25
C TYR A 512 -18.38 -26.20 -0.63
N LEU A 513 -17.11 -26.03 -0.23
CA LEU A 513 -16.34 -24.82 -0.53
C LEU A 513 -15.90 -24.75 -2.00
N SER A 514 -15.84 -25.89 -2.68
CA SER A 514 -15.56 -25.98 -4.11
C SER A 514 -16.66 -25.39 -5.00
N ASP A 515 -17.89 -25.24 -4.48
CA ASP A 515 -18.96 -24.50 -5.16
C ASP A 515 -18.66 -22.98 -5.23
N GLY A 516 -17.61 -22.48 -4.56
CA GLY A 516 -17.10 -21.12 -4.69
C GLY A 516 -18.15 -20.04 -4.34
N TYR A 517 -18.24 -18.98 -5.13
CA TYR A 517 -19.28 -17.94 -4.95
C TYR A 517 -20.71 -18.45 -5.21
N SER A 518 -20.90 -19.69 -5.66
CA SER A 518 -22.21 -20.33 -5.78
C SER A 518 -22.60 -21.13 -4.53
N LEU A 519 -21.72 -21.23 -3.52
CA LEU A 519 -22.03 -21.92 -2.25
C LEU A 519 -23.32 -21.38 -1.61
N GLY A 520 -24.09 -22.27 -1.00
CA GLY A 520 -25.27 -21.89 -0.22
C GLY A 520 -24.85 -21.33 1.14
N ALA A 521 -25.45 -20.23 1.60
CA ALA A 521 -25.06 -19.58 2.84
C ALA A 521 -25.13 -20.54 4.06
N PRO A 522 -24.04 -20.66 4.84
CA PRO A 522 -24.02 -21.47 6.05
C PRO A 522 -24.81 -20.78 7.18
N SER A 523 -25.28 -21.56 8.15
CA SER A 523 -26.05 -21.01 9.28
C SER A 523 -25.21 -20.02 10.08
N GLY A 524 -25.81 -18.90 10.47
CA GLY A 524 -25.14 -17.84 11.24
C GLY A 524 -24.31 -16.85 10.42
N LEU A 525 -24.20 -17.02 9.08
CA LEU A 525 -23.57 -16.03 8.21
C LEU A 525 -24.35 -14.70 8.22
N TYR A 526 -25.67 -14.79 7.99
CA TYR A 526 -26.59 -13.68 8.16
C TYR A 526 -27.17 -13.77 9.56
N ARG A 527 -26.78 -12.85 10.44
CA ARG A 527 -27.36 -12.73 11.78
C ARG A 527 -28.50 -11.74 11.71
N GLU A 528 -29.62 -12.08 12.35
CA GLU A 528 -30.65 -11.10 12.63
C GLU A 528 -30.03 -9.97 13.48
N PRO A 529 -30.22 -8.70 13.10
CA PRO A 529 -29.69 -7.59 13.87
C PRO A 529 -30.22 -7.63 15.29
N MET A 530 -29.33 -7.46 16.26
CA MET A 530 -29.78 -7.20 17.63
C MET A 530 -30.32 -5.77 17.67
N ARG A 531 -31.63 -5.58 17.74
CA ARG A 531 -32.19 -4.22 17.63
C ARG A 531 -32.12 -3.49 18.97
N LEU A 532 -31.25 -2.49 19.07
CA LEU A 532 -31.31 -1.46 20.09
C LEU A 532 -32.15 -0.32 19.52
N ILE A 533 -33.30 -0.03 20.14
CA ILE A 533 -34.26 0.99 19.72
C ILE A 533 -34.59 1.85 20.96
N ALA A 534 -34.80 3.15 20.78
CA ALA A 534 -35.40 3.99 21.82
C ALA A 534 -36.83 3.50 22.11
N ASN A 535 -37.27 3.60 23.35
CA ASN A 535 -38.69 3.44 23.63
C ASN A 535 -39.41 4.78 23.35
N GLU A 536 -40.74 4.80 23.43
CA GLU A 536 -41.55 6.00 23.10
C GLU A 536 -41.35 7.20 24.05
N GLN A 537 -40.55 7.06 25.11
CA GLN A 537 -40.47 8.04 26.21
C GLN A 537 -39.06 8.58 26.46
N GLU A 538 -38.03 7.76 26.25
CA GLU A 538 -36.64 8.07 26.56
C GLU A 538 -35.70 7.73 25.41
N ALA A 539 -34.71 8.60 25.21
CA ALA A 539 -33.59 8.35 24.32
C ALA A 539 -32.71 7.21 24.85
N VAL A 540 -32.19 6.42 23.92
CA VAL A 540 -31.18 5.40 24.20
C VAL A 540 -29.82 5.89 23.73
N MET A 541 -28.77 5.60 24.51
CA MET A 541 -27.41 6.03 24.18
C MET A 541 -26.43 4.85 24.25
N LEU A 542 -25.55 4.76 23.24
CA LEU A 542 -24.49 3.76 23.20
C LEU A 542 -23.15 4.39 22.80
N ARG A 543 -22.16 4.30 23.70
CA ARG A 543 -20.81 4.87 23.52
C ARG A 543 -19.82 3.82 23.05
N ARG A 544 -19.55 3.80 21.74
CA ARG A 544 -18.71 2.79 21.07
C ARG A 544 -18.15 3.34 19.76
N ALA A 545 -17.35 2.53 19.08
CA ALA A 545 -16.96 2.80 17.70
C ALA A 545 -18.16 2.60 16.75
N TYR A 546 -18.29 3.48 15.77
CA TYR A 546 -19.30 3.46 14.70
C TYR A 546 -18.60 3.54 13.34
N PRO A 547 -19.27 3.27 12.21
CA PRO A 547 -18.67 3.48 10.88
C PRO A 547 -18.15 4.92 10.72
N GLY A 548 -16.89 5.07 10.32
CA GLY A 548 -16.23 6.37 10.19
C GLY A 548 -15.90 7.09 11.51
N VAL A 549 -16.34 6.58 12.67
CA VAL A 549 -16.14 7.22 13.98
C VAL A 549 -15.41 6.27 14.93
N GLY A 550 -14.27 6.70 15.45
CA GLY A 550 -13.46 5.91 16.39
C GLY A 550 -14.18 5.60 17.71
N LYS A 551 -13.44 5.04 18.68
CA LYS A 551 -13.97 4.57 19.99
C LYS A 551 -14.64 5.67 20.85
N ARG A 552 -14.54 6.94 20.45
CA ARG A 552 -15.14 8.12 21.09
C ARG A 552 -16.48 8.55 20.48
N GLY A 553 -17.11 7.67 19.68
CA GLY A 553 -18.46 7.89 19.17
C GLY A 553 -19.52 7.75 20.26
N ILE A 554 -20.47 8.68 20.28
CA ILE A 554 -21.65 8.67 21.14
C ILE A 554 -22.88 8.61 20.23
N GLY A 555 -23.47 7.42 20.11
CA GLY A 555 -24.72 7.26 19.38
C GLY A 555 -25.91 7.50 20.29
N VAL A 556 -26.92 8.18 19.75
CA VAL A 556 -28.18 8.50 20.41
C VAL A 556 -29.32 8.11 19.49
N GLY A 557 -30.23 7.27 19.99
CA GLY A 557 -31.51 7.00 19.35
C GLY A 557 -32.62 7.71 20.11
N LEU A 558 -33.43 8.48 19.40
CA LEU A 558 -34.55 9.24 19.96
C LEU A 558 -35.89 8.51 19.77
N PRO A 559 -36.89 8.80 20.62
CA PRO A 559 -38.16 8.06 20.66
C PRO A 559 -38.92 7.92 19.34
N HIS A 560 -38.89 8.92 18.46
CA HIS A 560 -39.66 8.93 17.20
C HIS A 560 -38.81 8.51 15.99
N GLY A 561 -37.74 7.75 16.25
CA GLY A 561 -36.93 7.08 15.25
C GLY A 561 -35.86 7.97 14.59
N HIS A 562 -35.62 9.18 15.08
CA HIS A 562 -34.45 9.94 14.67
C HIS A 562 -33.22 9.53 15.48
N ASN A 563 -32.10 9.40 14.80
CA ASN A 563 -30.87 8.90 15.39
C ASN A 563 -29.68 9.71 14.92
N TYR A 564 -28.67 9.82 15.77
CA TYR A 564 -27.44 10.51 15.40
C TYR A 564 -26.21 9.96 16.14
N ILE A 565 -25.04 10.18 15.54
CA ILE A 565 -23.74 9.95 16.17
C ILE A 565 -23.04 11.30 16.39
N PHE A 566 -22.69 11.58 17.65
CA PHE A 566 -21.78 12.66 18.01
C PHE A 566 -20.36 12.11 18.19
N ASN A 567 -19.38 12.73 17.54
CA ASN A 567 -17.97 12.39 17.68
C ASN A 567 -17.33 13.27 18.77
N ALA A 568 -17.14 12.72 19.97
CA ALA A 568 -16.51 13.43 21.07
C ALA A 568 -15.01 13.68 20.87
N ASP A 569 -14.38 13.03 19.90
CA ASP A 569 -13.01 13.31 19.51
C ASP A 569 -12.90 14.49 18.56
N LYS A 570 -13.87 14.72 17.68
CA LYS A 570 -13.87 15.84 16.72
C LYS A 570 -14.82 16.97 17.10
N LEU A 571 -15.54 16.84 18.23
CA LEU A 571 -16.50 17.82 18.76
C LEU A 571 -17.59 18.19 17.75
N GLY A 572 -18.19 17.19 17.11
CA GLY A 572 -19.16 17.43 16.05
C GLY A 572 -20.07 16.26 15.75
N LEU A 573 -21.14 16.56 15.03
CA LEU A 573 -22.06 15.58 14.47
C LEU A 573 -21.38 14.82 13.34
N ALA A 574 -21.47 13.49 13.35
CA ALA A 574 -20.82 12.63 12.36
C ALA A 574 -21.83 11.92 11.45
N MET A 575 -23.01 11.58 11.98
CA MET A 575 -24.01 10.82 11.22
C MET A 575 -25.41 11.07 11.78
N LEU A 576 -26.42 10.97 10.90
CA LEU A 576 -27.83 11.18 11.21
C LEU A 576 -28.71 10.32 10.30
N TRP A 577 -29.74 9.67 10.85
CA TRP A 577 -30.65 8.80 10.09
C TRP A 577 -32.01 8.65 10.76
N LYS A 578 -32.98 8.13 10.00
CA LYS A 578 -34.32 7.80 10.48
C LYS A 578 -34.57 6.29 10.42
N GLY A 579 -35.19 5.73 11.46
CA GLY A 579 -35.51 4.30 11.61
C GLY A 579 -35.04 3.73 12.95
N ASP A 580 -34.79 2.41 12.97
CA ASP A 580 -34.23 1.74 14.14
C ASP A 580 -32.83 2.31 14.46
N PHE A 581 -32.51 2.40 15.76
CA PHE A 581 -31.26 3.03 16.18
C PHE A 581 -30.05 2.21 15.75
N ALA A 582 -29.77 1.06 16.39
CA ALA A 582 -28.51 0.38 16.13
C ALA A 582 -28.52 -1.12 16.42
N ASP A 583 -27.55 -1.80 15.81
CA ASP A 583 -27.18 -3.19 16.06
C ASP A 583 -25.87 -3.24 16.86
N PRO A 584 -25.94 -3.53 18.18
CA PRO A 584 -24.78 -3.59 19.05
C PRO A 584 -24.14 -4.98 19.09
N ALA A 585 -24.59 -5.95 18.27
CA ALA A 585 -24.08 -7.32 18.32
C ALA A 585 -22.54 -7.39 18.21
N GLY A 586 -21.95 -6.54 17.34
CA GLY A 586 -20.50 -6.47 17.16
C GLY A 586 -19.72 -6.09 18.43
N VAL A 587 -20.34 -5.37 19.37
CA VAL A 587 -19.71 -4.92 20.63
C VAL A 587 -20.15 -5.71 21.85
N TRP A 588 -21.34 -6.30 21.84
CA TRP A 588 -21.88 -7.05 22.99
C TRP A 588 -21.58 -8.55 22.95
N LEU A 589 -21.37 -9.11 21.75
CA LEU A 589 -21.02 -10.53 21.58
C LEU A 589 -19.51 -10.76 21.45
N SER A 590 -18.72 -9.68 21.51
CA SER A 590 -17.25 -9.71 21.44
C SER A 590 -16.66 -9.18 22.75
N GLN A 591 -15.34 -9.28 22.92
CA GLN A 591 -14.59 -8.70 24.05
C GLN A 591 -14.50 -7.15 23.96
N GLY A 592 -15.53 -6.48 23.42
CA GLY A 592 -15.60 -5.01 23.30
C GLY A 592 -14.81 -4.37 22.15
N HIS A 593 -14.20 -5.17 21.25
CA HIS A 593 -13.35 -4.69 20.14
C HIS A 593 -14.09 -4.38 18.82
N GLY A 594 -15.37 -4.74 18.70
CA GLY A 594 -16.14 -4.48 17.49
C GLY A 594 -16.69 -3.06 17.36
N ARG A 595 -17.54 -2.85 16.36
CA ARG A 595 -18.26 -1.59 16.11
C ARG A 595 -19.76 -1.80 16.18
N VAL A 596 -20.48 -0.76 16.55
CA VAL A 596 -21.94 -0.71 16.49
C VAL A 596 -22.35 -0.38 15.06
N ARG A 597 -23.36 -1.10 14.52
CA ARG A 597 -23.85 -0.85 13.17
C ARG A 597 -25.16 -0.06 13.22
N PRO A 598 -25.24 1.15 12.62
CA PRO A 598 -26.50 1.86 12.47
C PRO A 598 -27.53 1.02 11.70
N LEU A 599 -28.78 0.98 12.16
CA LEU A 599 -29.88 0.29 11.48
C LEU A 599 -30.60 1.24 10.50
N ALA A 600 -29.83 1.85 9.60
CA ALA A 600 -30.30 2.85 8.66
C ALA A 600 -30.60 2.24 7.28
N ARG A 601 -31.74 2.60 6.67
CA ARG A 601 -31.95 2.41 5.22
C ARG A 601 -31.25 3.47 4.39
N GLN A 602 -31.20 4.69 4.92
CA GLN A 602 -30.51 5.85 4.36
C GLN A 602 -29.86 6.62 5.50
N GLN A 603 -28.62 7.06 5.31
CA GLN A 603 -27.83 7.77 6.31
C GLN A 603 -27.27 9.06 5.73
N ILE A 604 -27.29 10.12 6.53
CA ILE A 604 -26.64 11.39 6.24
C ILE A 604 -25.33 11.38 7.01
N SER A 605 -24.22 11.46 6.29
CA SER A 605 -22.88 11.51 6.87
C SER A 605 -22.35 12.93 6.85
N PHE A 606 -21.70 13.33 7.93
CA PHE A 606 -21.01 14.61 8.04
C PHE A 606 -19.50 14.36 8.04
N PRO A 607 -18.68 15.31 7.56
CA PRO A 607 -17.22 15.18 7.64
C PRO A 607 -16.75 14.92 9.08
N VAL A 608 -15.89 13.93 9.26
CA VAL A 608 -15.36 13.54 10.58
C VAL A 608 -14.16 14.43 10.95
N GLN A 609 -14.39 15.74 10.89
CA GLN A 609 -13.44 16.81 11.18
C GLN A 609 -14.03 17.76 12.22
N ALA A 610 -13.24 18.70 12.74
CA ALA A 610 -13.77 19.72 13.63
C ALA A 610 -14.85 20.55 12.91
N GLN A 611 -16.01 20.75 13.55
CA GLN A 611 -17.07 21.61 13.02
C GLN A 611 -16.86 23.08 13.38
N TRP A 612 -15.90 23.39 14.24
CA TRP A 612 -15.60 24.74 14.72
C TRP A 612 -14.16 25.11 14.40
N GLN A 613 -13.96 26.30 13.83
CA GLN A 613 -12.63 26.79 13.52
C GLN A 613 -12.56 28.32 13.60
N GLY A 614 -11.47 28.85 14.16
CA GLY A 614 -11.09 30.25 13.98
C GLY A 614 -10.53 30.43 12.58
N LEU A 615 -11.17 31.26 11.74
CA LEU A 615 -10.75 31.53 10.37
C LEU A 615 -10.57 33.03 10.14
N ASP A 616 -9.53 33.40 9.40
CA ASP A 616 -9.20 34.79 9.10
C ASP A 616 -10.20 35.45 8.14
N SER A 617 -10.88 34.64 7.32
CA SER A 617 -11.90 35.13 6.38
C SER A 617 -12.99 34.09 6.13
N LYS A 618 -14.15 34.54 5.62
CA LYS A 618 -15.29 33.66 5.28
C LYS A 618 -14.94 32.62 4.21
N SER A 619 -14.04 32.97 3.28
CA SER A 619 -13.61 32.13 2.17
C SER A 619 -12.31 31.36 2.43
N ALA A 620 -11.75 31.46 3.64
CA ALA A 620 -10.55 30.70 3.99
C ALA A 620 -10.80 29.18 3.84
N PRO A 621 -9.81 28.40 3.34
CA PRO A 621 -9.94 26.95 3.27
C PRO A 621 -10.15 26.36 4.68
N TRP A 622 -10.91 25.26 4.77
CA TRP A 622 -11.08 24.57 6.04
C TRP A 622 -9.79 23.78 6.35
N PRO A 623 -9.17 23.95 7.53
CA PRO A 623 -7.91 23.28 7.83
C PRO A 623 -8.11 21.76 7.99
N GLU A 624 -7.28 20.98 7.31
CA GLU A 624 -7.18 19.53 7.57
C GLU A 624 -6.52 19.31 8.93
N MET A 625 -7.20 18.60 9.83
CA MET A 625 -6.71 18.33 11.19
C MET A 625 -6.86 16.86 11.57
N GLU A 626 -5.73 16.16 11.63
CA GLU A 626 -5.67 14.77 12.12
C GLU A 626 -5.98 14.67 13.62
N GLN A 627 -5.55 15.63 14.41
CA GLN A 627 -5.78 15.69 15.86
C GLN A 627 -6.45 17.00 16.27
N ARG A 628 -7.13 17.01 17.42
CA ARG A 628 -7.67 18.25 17.99
C ARG A 628 -6.55 19.19 18.40
N GLN A 629 -6.80 20.49 18.25
CA GLN A 629 -5.99 21.54 18.85
C GLN A 629 -6.08 21.45 20.39
N ALA A 630 -5.03 21.87 21.10
CA ALA A 630 -4.94 21.74 22.56
C ALA A 630 -6.06 22.50 23.31
N GLU A 631 -6.61 23.52 22.66
CA GLU A 631 -7.64 24.43 23.10
C GLU A 631 -9.06 23.83 22.94
N GLN A 632 -9.21 22.76 22.15
CA GLN A 632 -10.49 22.07 21.93
C GLN A 632 -10.68 20.91 22.91
N LYS A 633 -11.61 21.05 23.85
CA LYS A 633 -11.80 20.07 24.95
C LYS A 633 -13.24 19.60 25.05
N PHE A 634 -13.45 18.29 24.97
CA PHE A 634 -14.74 17.68 25.32
C PHE A 634 -14.88 17.67 26.85
N GLN A 635 -15.95 18.28 27.37
CA GLN A 635 -16.21 18.41 28.81
C GLN A 635 -17.25 17.40 29.32
N GLY A 636 -17.92 16.66 28.43
CA GLY A 636 -18.89 15.64 28.77
C GLY A 636 -20.27 15.95 28.20
N TYR A 637 -21.31 15.45 28.87
CA TYR A 637 -22.71 15.72 28.51
C TYR A 637 -23.60 15.69 29.75
N ARG A 638 -24.75 16.38 29.67
CA ARG A 638 -25.84 16.31 30.66
C ARG A 638 -27.05 15.66 30.00
N LEU A 639 -27.81 14.88 30.75
CA LEU A 639 -29.05 14.28 30.26
C LEU A 639 -30.25 15.04 30.81
N ASP A 640 -31.25 15.28 29.97
CA ASP A 640 -32.56 15.76 30.44
C ASP A 640 -33.43 14.60 30.96
N ALA A 641 -34.69 14.91 31.29
CA ALA A 641 -35.65 13.93 31.81
C ALA A 641 -36.00 12.82 30.79
N GLN A 642 -35.89 13.10 29.49
CA GLN A 642 -36.07 12.13 28.40
C GLN A 642 -34.74 11.46 28.01
N ARG A 643 -33.68 11.68 28.79
CA ARG A 643 -32.32 11.18 28.56
C ARG A 643 -31.67 11.68 27.28
N VAL A 644 -32.17 12.76 26.69
CA VAL A 644 -31.53 13.42 25.54
C VAL A 644 -30.28 14.16 26.04
N PRO A 645 -29.11 13.94 25.39
CA PRO A 645 -27.89 14.59 25.82
C PRO A 645 -27.79 16.03 25.32
N THR A 646 -27.34 16.91 26.21
CA THR A 646 -26.66 18.16 25.88
C THR A 646 -25.16 17.94 26.00
N PHE A 647 -24.43 17.95 24.88
CA PHE A 647 -22.98 17.84 24.85
C PHE A 647 -22.33 19.16 25.27
N LEU A 648 -21.27 19.06 26.06
CA LEU A 648 -20.51 20.20 26.58
C LEU A 648 -19.08 20.11 26.06
N TYR A 649 -18.62 21.15 25.40
CA TYR A 649 -17.24 21.24 24.95
C TYR A 649 -16.75 22.70 24.92
N ALA A 650 -15.45 22.87 25.06
CA ALA A 650 -14.78 24.16 25.00
C ALA A 650 -13.95 24.27 23.71
N ILE A 651 -13.98 25.46 23.11
CA ILE A 651 -13.13 25.88 22.00
C ILE A 651 -12.51 27.18 22.46
N ASP A 652 -11.23 27.13 22.83
CA ASP A 652 -10.54 28.26 23.46
C ASP A 652 -11.32 28.74 24.72
N GLU A 653 -11.68 30.02 24.79
CA GLU A 653 -12.47 30.57 25.91
C GLU A 653 -14.00 30.41 25.76
N THR A 654 -14.46 29.78 24.67
CA THR A 654 -15.89 29.61 24.38
C THR A 654 -16.38 28.23 24.82
N ILE A 655 -17.38 28.20 25.70
CA ILE A 655 -18.09 26.98 26.06
C ILE A 655 -19.30 26.83 25.15
N VAL A 656 -19.45 25.65 24.55
CA VAL A 656 -20.57 25.28 23.69
C VAL A 656 -21.41 24.21 24.36
N GLU A 657 -22.71 24.47 24.48
CA GLU A 657 -23.72 23.48 24.79
C GLU A 657 -24.47 23.08 23.51
N ASP A 658 -24.44 21.81 23.15
CA ASP A 658 -24.95 21.28 21.88
C ASP A 658 -26.01 20.22 22.15
N THR A 659 -27.26 20.54 21.87
CA THR A 659 -28.41 19.65 22.11
C THR A 659 -29.09 19.33 20.79
N LEU A 660 -29.26 18.04 20.46
CA LEU A 660 -30.09 17.58 19.35
C LEU A 660 -31.29 16.80 19.90
N LYS A 661 -32.50 17.27 19.59
CA LYS A 661 -33.75 16.65 20.04
C LYS A 661 -34.78 16.59 18.90
N GLU A 662 -35.78 15.75 19.11
CA GLU A 662 -36.97 15.70 18.26
C GLU A 662 -37.94 16.83 18.63
N VAL A 663 -38.51 17.46 17.61
CA VAL A 663 -39.59 18.43 17.74
C VAL A 663 -40.71 18.07 16.76
N GLU A 664 -41.95 18.15 17.22
CA GLU A 664 -43.12 17.92 16.37
C GLU A 664 -43.56 19.24 15.73
N SER A 665 -43.72 19.24 14.41
CA SER A 665 -44.27 20.36 13.66
C SER A 665 -45.22 19.84 12.59
N LYS A 666 -46.48 20.31 12.60
CA LYS A 666 -47.53 19.93 11.64
C LYS A 666 -47.73 18.41 11.48
N GLY A 667 -47.62 17.65 12.59
CA GLY A 667 -47.79 16.19 12.59
C GLY A 667 -46.60 15.40 12.03
N GLN A 668 -45.46 16.06 11.81
CA GLN A 668 -44.20 15.41 11.47
C GLN A 668 -43.14 15.71 12.53
N TRP A 669 -42.41 14.68 12.91
CA TRP A 669 -41.25 14.80 13.77
C TRP A 669 -40.03 15.19 12.94
N THR A 670 -39.36 16.27 13.35
CA THR A 670 -38.11 16.77 12.76
C THR A 670 -37.02 16.86 13.83
N LEU A 671 -35.77 17.04 13.42
CA LEU A 671 -34.65 17.22 14.35
C LEU A 671 -34.32 18.70 14.53
N GLU A 672 -34.22 19.14 15.77
CA GLU A 672 -33.76 20.47 16.15
C GLU A 672 -32.41 20.36 16.88
N ARG A 673 -31.36 20.97 16.31
CA ARG A 673 -30.06 21.14 16.96
C ARG A 673 -29.92 22.56 17.47
N THR A 674 -29.76 22.71 18.79
CA THR A 674 -29.50 24.00 19.42
C THR A 674 -28.08 24.06 19.94
N LEU A 675 -27.32 25.06 19.48
CA LEU A 675 -25.96 25.39 19.91
C LEU A 675 -26.01 26.66 20.75
N ARG A 676 -25.71 26.56 22.04
CA ARG A 676 -25.59 27.72 22.94
C ARG A 676 -24.13 27.97 23.26
N LEU A 677 -23.66 29.17 22.95
CA LEU A 677 -22.29 29.58 23.16
C LEU A 677 -22.23 30.58 24.31
N LYS A 678 -21.31 30.33 25.24
CA LYS A 678 -20.96 31.24 26.32
C LYS A 678 -19.49 31.60 26.18
N THR A 679 -19.20 32.87 25.89
CA THR A 679 -17.83 33.36 25.67
C THR A 679 -17.44 34.42 26.69
N ASN A 680 -16.19 34.36 27.17
CA ASN A 680 -15.57 35.41 27.98
C ASN A 680 -14.70 36.38 27.13
N GLY A 681 -14.45 36.06 25.86
CA GLY A 681 -13.65 36.84 24.90
C GLY A 681 -14.33 37.07 23.54
N SER A 682 -13.60 37.58 22.54
CA SER A 682 -14.13 37.83 21.19
C SER A 682 -14.34 36.52 20.42
N SER A 683 -15.52 36.37 19.79
CA SER A 683 -15.88 35.22 18.96
C SER A 683 -16.00 35.58 17.47
N GLU A 684 -15.49 36.75 17.06
CA GLU A 684 -15.75 37.31 15.72
C GLU A 684 -15.18 36.48 14.56
N ASN A 685 -14.17 35.65 14.80
CA ASN A 685 -13.54 34.79 13.79
C ASN A 685 -13.93 33.31 13.93
N LEU A 686 -14.79 32.96 14.90
CA LEU A 686 -15.22 31.59 15.08
C LEU A 686 -16.32 31.25 14.07
N ILE A 687 -16.03 30.27 13.22
CA ILE A 687 -16.93 29.79 12.16
C ILE A 687 -17.35 28.35 12.46
N PHE A 688 -18.64 28.09 12.29
CA PHE A 688 -19.22 26.75 12.39
C PHE A 688 -19.51 26.19 11.01
N ARG A 689 -18.94 25.02 10.67
CA ARG A 689 -19.25 24.29 9.44
C ARG A 689 -20.31 23.24 9.73
N VAL A 690 -21.50 23.49 9.18
CA VAL A 690 -22.71 22.71 9.42
C VAL A 690 -22.69 21.41 8.61
N ALA A 691 -22.41 21.51 7.30
CA ALA A 691 -22.47 20.40 6.35
C ALA A 691 -21.51 20.62 5.18
N VAL A 692 -21.13 19.53 4.53
CA VAL A 692 -20.39 19.51 3.26
C VAL A 692 -21.10 18.52 2.33
N ALA A 693 -21.34 18.92 1.09
CA ALA A 693 -22.02 18.08 0.10
C ALA A 693 -21.58 18.45 -1.32
N ALA A 694 -21.86 17.57 -2.30
CA ALA A 694 -21.55 17.84 -3.71
C ALA A 694 -22.25 19.12 -4.22
N THR A 695 -23.43 19.43 -3.67
CA THR A 695 -24.13 20.68 -3.97
C THR A 695 -24.93 21.15 -2.76
N ILE A 696 -24.83 22.43 -2.41
CA ILE A 696 -25.67 23.09 -1.39
C ILE A 696 -26.30 24.35 -1.99
N GLN A 697 -27.62 24.36 -2.12
CA GLN A 697 -28.37 25.50 -2.65
C GLN A 697 -28.93 26.34 -1.51
N ALA A 698 -28.59 27.64 -1.49
CA ALA A 698 -29.14 28.59 -0.53
C ALA A 698 -30.43 29.23 -1.06
N HIS A 699 -31.50 29.17 -0.27
CA HIS A 699 -32.77 29.84 -0.51
C HIS A 699 -32.93 31.01 0.46
N GLY A 700 -32.04 32.00 0.32
CA GLY A 700 -31.89 33.10 1.28
C GLY A 700 -30.86 32.80 2.38
N ALA A 701 -30.83 33.60 3.45
CA ALA A 701 -29.82 33.51 4.51
C ALA A 701 -30.09 32.42 5.59
N SER A 702 -31.28 31.80 5.53
CA SER A 702 -31.78 30.93 6.59
C SER A 702 -32.34 29.58 6.12
N GLN A 703 -32.34 29.30 4.81
CA GLN A 703 -32.82 28.01 4.26
C GLN A 703 -31.82 27.47 3.26
N PHE A 704 -31.43 26.20 3.45
CA PHE A 704 -30.39 25.55 2.65
C PHE A 704 -30.83 24.14 2.27
N GLN A 705 -30.79 23.81 0.98
CA GLN A 705 -31.02 22.47 0.46
C GLN A 705 -29.66 21.78 0.28
N VAL A 706 -29.44 20.66 0.97
CA VAL A 706 -28.17 19.91 0.95
C VAL A 706 -28.35 18.70 0.04
N SER A 707 -27.95 18.87 -1.23
CA SER A 707 -28.21 17.90 -2.31
C SER A 707 -29.69 17.48 -2.34
N ASP A 708 -30.01 16.28 -2.83
CA ASP A 708 -31.38 15.73 -2.77
C ASP A 708 -31.67 15.01 -1.44
N ALA A 709 -30.81 15.18 -0.43
CA ALA A 709 -30.82 14.36 0.78
C ALA A 709 -31.65 14.94 1.94
N PHE A 710 -31.55 16.24 2.21
CA PHE A 710 -32.25 16.92 3.30
C PHE A 710 -32.16 18.45 3.19
N SER A 711 -33.00 19.16 3.93
CA SER A 711 -32.92 20.62 4.07
C SER A 711 -32.60 21.05 5.50
N ILE A 712 -31.97 22.22 5.61
CA ILE A 712 -31.60 22.86 6.87
C ILE A 712 -32.24 24.24 6.92
N ALA A 713 -33.03 24.51 7.97
CA ALA A 713 -33.50 25.85 8.29
C ALA A 713 -32.76 26.39 9.53
N LEU A 714 -32.20 27.60 9.41
CA LEU A 714 -31.49 28.31 10.45
C LEU A 714 -32.41 29.33 11.11
N THR A 715 -32.48 29.30 12.44
CA THR A 715 -33.20 30.29 13.26
C THR A 715 -32.30 30.76 14.39
N GLY A 716 -32.35 32.05 14.74
CA GLY A 716 -31.52 32.67 15.78
C GLY A 716 -30.65 33.80 15.24
N ASP A 717 -29.71 34.28 16.07
CA ASP A 717 -28.88 35.46 15.80
C ASP A 717 -27.64 35.13 14.95
N ALA A 718 -27.82 34.45 13.81
CA ALA A 718 -26.73 34.12 12.89
C ALA A 718 -27.19 34.01 11.44
N GLU A 719 -26.26 34.24 10.51
CA GLU A 719 -26.48 34.09 9.07
C GLU A 719 -25.60 32.98 8.51
N GLY A 720 -26.20 32.09 7.72
CA GLY A 720 -25.48 31.04 7.00
C GLY A 720 -25.05 31.50 5.62
N TYR A 721 -23.94 30.96 5.12
CA TYR A 721 -23.45 31.18 3.76
C TYR A 721 -22.78 29.93 3.22
N VAL A 722 -22.77 29.80 1.89
CA VAL A 722 -22.18 28.65 1.18
C VAL A 722 -20.82 29.03 0.62
N VAL A 723 -19.84 28.14 0.74
CA VAL A 723 -18.50 28.28 0.17
C VAL A 723 -18.25 27.09 -0.75
N ASN A 724 -17.82 27.36 -1.99
CA ASN A 724 -17.38 26.32 -2.92
C ASN A 724 -15.94 25.92 -2.52
N ALA A 725 -15.74 24.67 -2.08
CA ALA A 725 -14.43 24.15 -1.70
C ALA A 725 -14.06 22.93 -2.57
N ALA A 726 -12.80 22.51 -2.50
CA ALA A 726 -12.29 21.38 -3.30
C ALA A 726 -13.00 20.05 -2.96
N GLU A 727 -13.48 19.87 -1.73
CA GLU A 727 -14.20 18.68 -1.26
C GLU A 727 -15.73 18.75 -1.49
N GLY A 728 -16.23 19.84 -2.07
CA GLY A 728 -17.65 20.13 -2.28
C GLY A 728 -18.10 21.46 -1.67
N ASP A 729 -19.39 21.76 -1.79
CA ASP A 729 -20.01 22.94 -1.19
C ASP A 729 -20.09 22.79 0.33
N GLU A 730 -19.71 23.84 1.06
CA GLU A 730 -19.76 23.89 2.51
C GLU A 730 -20.78 24.90 3.01
N LEU A 731 -21.68 24.48 3.91
CA LEU A 731 -22.56 25.38 4.65
C LEU A 731 -21.85 25.86 5.93
N ARG A 732 -21.56 27.16 5.99
CA ARG A 732 -20.87 27.79 7.12
C ARG A 732 -21.75 28.85 7.79
N ILE A 733 -21.58 28.99 9.10
CA ILE A 733 -22.23 30.03 9.90
C ILE A 733 -21.14 30.85 10.58
N LYS A 734 -21.15 32.17 10.36
CA LYS A 734 -20.28 33.11 11.07
C LYS A 734 -21.04 33.65 12.28
N MET A 735 -20.38 33.69 13.42
CA MET A 735 -20.95 34.32 14.61
C MET A 735 -20.92 35.86 14.47
N SER A 736 -22.06 36.53 14.54
CA SER A 736 -22.17 38.01 14.52
C SER A 736 -22.34 38.57 15.94
N GLY A 737 -21.69 39.71 16.28
CA GLY A 737 -21.99 40.52 17.49
C GLY A 737 -21.16 40.24 18.75
N ASN A 738 -21.18 41.18 19.72
CA ASN A 738 -20.39 41.19 20.96
C ASN A 738 -21.15 40.69 22.22
N SER A 739 -22.21 39.89 22.08
CA SER A 739 -22.95 39.37 23.23
C SER A 739 -22.24 38.19 23.90
N HIS A 740 -22.26 38.16 25.24
CA HIS A 740 -21.68 37.07 26.06
C HIS A 740 -22.43 35.73 25.95
N LEU A 741 -23.66 35.75 25.42
CA LEU A 741 -24.48 34.56 25.18
C LEU A 741 -25.01 34.61 23.76
N LYS A 742 -24.83 33.53 22.99
CA LYS A 742 -25.35 33.38 21.63
C LYS A 742 -26.04 32.03 21.50
N SER A 743 -27.10 31.96 20.70
CA SER A 743 -27.82 30.71 20.43
C SER A 743 -28.10 30.59 18.93
N ILE A 744 -27.78 29.42 18.38
CA ILE A 744 -28.10 29.03 17.01
C ILE A 744 -28.98 27.80 17.07
N THR A 745 -30.06 27.80 16.29
CA THR A 745 -30.95 26.64 16.16
C THR A 745 -31.06 26.23 14.69
N LEU A 746 -30.76 24.96 14.42
CA LEU A 746 -30.82 24.33 13.11
C LEU A 746 -31.93 23.28 13.09
N HIS A 747 -32.83 23.38 12.13
CA HIS A 747 -33.90 22.41 11.91
C HIS A 747 -33.55 21.56 10.69
N TYR A 748 -33.44 20.25 10.90
CA TYR A 748 -33.13 19.27 9.84
C TYR A 748 -34.44 18.62 9.38
N GLN A 749 -34.73 18.72 8.09
CA GLN A 749 -35.92 18.14 7.46
C GLN A 749 -35.48 17.12 6.41
N PHE A 750 -35.93 15.88 6.56
CA PHE A 750 -35.61 14.73 5.71
C PHE A 750 -36.60 14.56 4.56
#